data_AF-A0A8S3WAQ3-F1
#
_entry.id   AF-A0A8S3WAQ3-F1
#
_cell.length_a   1.000
_cell.length_b   1.000
_cell.length_c   1.000
_cell.angle_alpha   90.00
_cell.angle_beta   90.00
_cell.angle_gamma   90.00
#
_symmetry.space_group_name_H-M   'P 1'
#
loop_
_entity.id
_entity.type
_entity.pdbx_description
1 polymer ?
#
loop_
_entity_poly.entity_id
_entity_poly.type
_entity_poly.pdbx_seq_one_letter_code
_entity_poly.pdbx_strand_id
1 'polypeptide(L)'
;MGTQKPGEWANSLIARFEEQLPYKTGAQNLHSRINEEQCKACLVQISRHRFSLVIAGLTKILQRVNELYQPTISSCLNRTQTDLEKGYHDSLVIVLDTLEICLSSQPKDTTKYDEAMNVKILLREVCQFIDMRNESNVSNTLLRQLASKVLFALSLNFFNAVFNRISARLQELASSSEENPDYTDIELIQHINVDILRLIRLLTESIQKFKLLRKSAHIVLVTSLEKAIWNWMDTYPQEFAEVQCRPNDELSKCCDTLFDTLQDCFSDNKKSRVAMWPLQIMLLVLNPKVLEEIVNADSGAPCSPRHTKKKHFIDSVKRGLSPQNNSKQMIEAAVVTCVKLCKASTYLNIADSGNVTFVLVKSVINDLKSLLFNPSKSYIRGNLISGYSELDLMTDCFVSLFRIMPHNNDALKVCLNLNTHISYHYVIVNSLLRIIKQPRLPWWPQIELLYPRAAELRAMFTDTLNKATQGYIVHTPLRMISLSLKSKEVQSKFNKSEEMPAYRNLLLCFVKLIHADPMLMLSNPGRSGVEIQSSTTELINGLVSLVHHTGMGEISQEAMDALLALHRPDRVHMWNPEAPLNTFWDISSQVLYNISQKLIQRQIGNYREVLRWLRDVLTCRNEFLAKHKDYANVGSQIPICKQAHIKLEVVFFMCLWSIDTDVVLVAMSCFALLCQEADIRCGSDEISTQCLLPNYAVFQEIAHTSTVLTTGLIAFFKQPVRIWEEAAIIKIYTVPPLCRSA
;
A
#
# COMPACT_ATOMS: atom_id res chain seq x y z
N MET A 1 -6.77 -8.39 -50.63
CA MET A 1 -6.37 -8.82 -49.27
C MET A 1 -7.60 -8.76 -48.38
N GLY A 2 -8.11 -9.91 -47.94
CA GLY A 2 -9.35 -9.99 -47.18
C GLY A 2 -9.19 -9.36 -45.80
N THR A 3 -10.11 -8.48 -45.43
CA THR A 3 -10.24 -7.94 -44.07
C THR A 3 -10.45 -9.10 -43.10
N GLN A 4 -9.45 -9.41 -42.25
CA GLN A 4 -9.58 -10.41 -41.19
C GLN A 4 -10.83 -10.14 -40.36
N LYS A 5 -11.58 -11.20 -40.01
CA LYS A 5 -12.81 -11.04 -39.23
C LYS A 5 -12.46 -10.49 -37.84
N PRO A 6 -13.25 -9.58 -37.25
CA PRO A 6 -12.96 -9.00 -35.93
C PRO A 6 -12.72 -10.01 -34.80
N GLY A 7 -13.27 -11.23 -34.89
CA GLY A 7 -13.02 -12.31 -33.94
C GLY A 7 -11.66 -12.99 -34.10
N GLU A 8 -11.12 -13.07 -35.31
CA GLU A 8 -9.78 -13.63 -35.57
C GLU A 8 -8.72 -12.71 -34.98
N TRP A 9 -8.88 -11.39 -35.14
CA TRP A 9 -7.97 -10.42 -34.56
C TRP A 9 -7.94 -10.47 -33.03
N ALA A 10 -9.10 -10.60 -32.38
CA ALA A 10 -9.17 -10.76 -30.93
C ALA A 10 -8.48 -12.05 -30.46
N ASN A 11 -8.65 -13.18 -31.17
CA ASN A 11 -7.94 -14.42 -30.87
C ASN A 11 -6.41 -14.29 -31.07
N SER A 12 -5.98 -13.60 -32.14
CA SER A 12 -4.55 -13.32 -32.36
C SER A 12 -3.96 -12.44 -31.26
N LEU A 13 -4.72 -11.47 -30.74
CA LEU A 13 -4.26 -10.66 -29.61
C LEU A 13 -4.16 -11.46 -28.31
N ILE A 14 -5.14 -12.32 -28.01
CA ILE A 14 -5.10 -13.21 -26.85
C ILE A 14 -3.88 -14.14 -26.93
N ALA A 15 -3.61 -14.71 -28.10
CA ALA A 15 -2.42 -15.53 -28.33
C ALA A 15 -1.13 -14.72 -28.14
N ARG A 16 -1.05 -13.51 -28.71
CA ARG A 16 0.11 -12.62 -28.54
C ARG A 16 0.34 -12.27 -27.08
N PHE A 17 -0.73 -11.98 -26.34
CA PHE A 17 -0.64 -11.73 -24.91
C PHE A 17 -0.08 -12.94 -24.16
N GLU A 18 -0.57 -14.16 -24.42
CA GLU A 18 -0.03 -15.39 -23.82
C GLU A 18 1.47 -15.57 -24.13
N GLU A 19 1.91 -15.31 -25.36
CA GLU A 19 3.32 -15.38 -25.77
C GLU A 19 4.22 -14.35 -25.09
N GLN A 20 3.68 -13.25 -24.57
CA GLN A 20 4.45 -12.23 -23.84
C GLN A 20 4.55 -12.50 -22.33
N LEU A 21 3.88 -13.55 -21.81
CA LEU A 21 3.87 -13.82 -20.38
C LEU A 21 5.24 -14.35 -19.89
N PRO A 22 5.67 -13.98 -18.67
CA PRO A 22 6.97 -14.35 -18.11
C PRO A 22 7.29 -15.85 -18.15
N TYR A 23 6.30 -16.74 -18.03
CA TYR A 23 6.54 -18.19 -18.06
C TYR A 23 7.00 -18.70 -19.44
N LYS A 24 6.74 -17.96 -20.54
CA LYS A 24 7.22 -18.25 -21.89
C LYS A 24 8.48 -17.46 -22.25
N THR A 25 8.54 -16.20 -21.85
CA THR A 25 9.65 -15.30 -22.22
C THR A 25 10.86 -15.40 -21.31
N GLY A 26 10.71 -15.92 -20.08
CA GLY A 26 11.76 -15.90 -19.06
C GLY A 26 11.95 -14.51 -18.44
N ALA A 27 13.18 -14.21 -18.02
CA ALA A 27 13.52 -12.94 -17.36
C ALA A 27 13.18 -11.74 -18.26
N GLN A 28 12.28 -10.88 -17.79
CA GLN A 28 11.79 -9.74 -18.56
C GLN A 28 12.81 -8.61 -18.65
N ASN A 29 13.01 -8.08 -19.86
CA ASN A 29 13.70 -6.82 -20.10
C ASN A 29 12.68 -5.67 -20.27
N LEU A 30 13.15 -4.43 -20.39
CA LEU A 30 12.27 -3.26 -20.51
C LEU A 30 11.33 -3.36 -21.72
N HIS A 31 11.83 -3.87 -22.85
CA HIS A 31 11.04 -3.98 -24.08
C HIS A 31 9.91 -5.01 -23.95
N SER A 32 10.16 -6.16 -23.32
CA SER A 32 9.12 -7.15 -23.06
C SER A 32 8.03 -6.62 -22.13
N ARG A 33 8.38 -5.81 -21.12
CA ARG A 33 7.39 -5.18 -20.21
C ARG A 33 6.49 -4.17 -20.93
N ILE A 34 7.07 -3.30 -21.75
CA ILE A 34 6.29 -2.34 -22.54
C ILE A 34 5.33 -3.07 -23.49
N ASN A 35 5.81 -4.13 -24.15
CA ASN A 35 4.97 -4.92 -25.05
C ASN A 35 3.83 -5.65 -24.30
N GLU A 36 4.10 -6.17 -23.11
CA GLU A 36 3.10 -6.78 -22.23
C GLU A 36 2.01 -5.77 -21.85
N GLU A 37 2.40 -4.60 -21.34
CA GLU A 37 1.47 -3.53 -20.94
C GLU A 37 0.61 -3.05 -22.13
N GLN A 38 1.21 -2.92 -23.32
CA GLN A 38 0.48 -2.58 -24.54
C GLN A 38 -0.52 -3.68 -24.95
N CYS A 39 -0.12 -4.95 -24.87
CA CYS A 39 -1.03 -6.08 -25.19
C CYS A 39 -2.20 -6.14 -24.20
N LYS A 40 -1.91 -5.95 -22.90
CA LYS A 40 -2.90 -5.85 -21.84
C LYS A 40 -3.88 -4.70 -22.09
N ALA A 41 -3.39 -3.49 -22.38
CA ALA A 41 -4.23 -2.34 -22.69
C ALA A 41 -5.15 -2.58 -23.91
N CYS A 42 -4.61 -3.19 -24.97
CA CYS A 42 -5.39 -3.59 -26.14
C CYS A 42 -6.50 -4.60 -25.78
N LEU A 43 -6.20 -5.63 -24.97
CA LEU A 43 -7.19 -6.62 -24.56
C LEU A 43 -8.32 -6.00 -23.74
N VAL A 44 -8.00 -5.09 -22.84
CA VAL A 44 -8.97 -4.34 -22.04
C VAL A 44 -9.89 -3.50 -22.94
N GLN A 45 -9.35 -2.89 -23.99
CA GLN A 45 -10.17 -2.12 -24.94
C GLN A 45 -11.10 -3.02 -25.74
N ILE A 46 -10.63 -4.19 -26.20
CA ILE A 46 -11.45 -5.15 -26.95
C ILE A 46 -12.53 -5.78 -26.10
N SER A 47 -12.24 -6.05 -24.82
CA SER A 47 -13.19 -6.71 -23.92
C SER A 47 -14.50 -5.92 -23.79
N ARG A 48 -14.47 -4.60 -23.97
CA ARG A 48 -15.68 -3.75 -24.02
C ARG A 48 -16.64 -4.08 -25.16
N HIS A 49 -16.14 -4.66 -26.26
CA HIS A 49 -16.93 -5.01 -27.44
C HIS A 49 -17.09 -6.52 -27.64
N ARG A 50 -16.14 -7.32 -27.15
CA ARG A 50 -16.07 -8.78 -27.31
C ARG A 50 -15.81 -9.48 -25.98
N PHE A 51 -16.55 -9.06 -24.95
CA PHE A 51 -16.39 -9.52 -23.56
C PHE A 51 -16.27 -11.04 -23.44
N SER A 52 -17.26 -11.79 -23.93
CA SER A 52 -17.27 -13.26 -23.83
C SER A 52 -16.02 -13.92 -24.43
N LEU A 53 -15.48 -13.39 -25.53
CA LEU A 53 -14.32 -13.97 -26.21
C LEU A 53 -13.04 -13.72 -25.41
N VAL A 54 -12.85 -12.49 -24.94
CA VAL A 54 -11.67 -12.09 -24.17
C VAL A 54 -11.64 -12.82 -22.82
N ILE A 55 -12.77 -12.86 -22.10
CA ILE A 55 -12.87 -13.56 -20.82
C ILE A 55 -12.61 -15.06 -21.02
N ALA A 56 -13.22 -15.71 -22.01
CA ALA A 56 -12.97 -17.12 -22.29
C ALA A 56 -11.49 -17.40 -22.61
N GLY A 57 -10.84 -16.52 -23.37
CA GLY A 57 -9.42 -16.62 -23.69
C GLY A 57 -8.53 -16.48 -22.46
N LEU A 58 -8.75 -15.44 -21.65
CA LEU A 58 -8.00 -15.21 -20.42
C LEU A 58 -8.22 -16.32 -19.39
N THR A 59 -9.44 -16.85 -19.25
CA THR A 59 -9.73 -17.99 -18.38
C THR A 59 -8.96 -19.25 -18.80
N LYS A 60 -8.86 -19.51 -20.12
CA LYS A 60 -8.06 -20.64 -20.62
C LYS A 60 -6.56 -20.48 -20.36
N ILE A 61 -6.05 -19.24 -20.49
CA ILE A 61 -4.65 -18.94 -20.15
C ILE A 61 -4.44 -19.15 -18.64
N LEU A 62 -5.33 -18.62 -17.81
CA LEU A 62 -5.27 -18.79 -16.35
C LEU A 62 -5.24 -20.28 -15.95
N GLN A 63 -6.13 -21.09 -16.52
CA GLN A 63 -6.17 -22.55 -16.31
C GLN A 63 -4.82 -23.20 -16.65
N ARG A 64 -4.32 -22.93 -17.86
CA ARG A 64 -3.06 -23.52 -18.34
C ARG A 64 -1.87 -23.15 -17.47
N VAL A 65 -1.73 -21.87 -17.13
CA VAL A 65 -0.60 -21.40 -16.30
C VAL A 65 -0.70 -21.97 -14.89
N ASN A 66 -1.91 -22.06 -14.32
CA ASN A 66 -2.11 -22.62 -12.98
C ASN A 66 -1.82 -24.14 -12.93
N GLU A 67 -2.28 -24.91 -13.92
CA GLU A 67 -1.98 -26.33 -14.04
C GLU A 67 -0.47 -26.60 -14.16
N LEU A 68 0.24 -25.77 -14.92
CA LEU A 68 1.71 -25.83 -15.07
C LEU A 68 2.48 -25.34 -13.84
N TYR A 69 1.85 -24.52 -13.00
CA TYR A 69 2.42 -24.08 -11.73
C TYR A 69 2.27 -25.15 -10.63
N GLN A 70 1.21 -25.96 -10.66
CA GLN A 70 0.92 -27.03 -9.70
C GLN A 70 1.65 -28.42 -9.83
N PRO A 71 2.60 -28.74 -10.74
CA PRO A 71 3.21 -30.08 -10.83
C PRO A 71 4.25 -30.46 -9.75
N THR A 72 4.55 -29.65 -8.73
CA THR A 72 5.60 -29.95 -7.74
C THR A 72 5.08 -30.00 -6.30
N ILE A 73 4.21 -30.97 -5.99
CA ILE A 73 3.77 -31.30 -4.62
C ILE A 73 4.88 -32.02 -3.80
N SER A 74 6.13 -32.11 -4.29
CA SER A 74 7.19 -32.89 -3.63
C SER A 74 8.45 -32.11 -3.21
N SER A 75 8.36 -30.81 -2.90
CA SER A 75 9.51 -30.12 -2.26
C SER A 75 9.10 -29.22 -1.10
N CYS A 76 9.24 -29.79 0.11
CA CYS A 76 9.17 -29.10 1.37
C CYS A 76 10.17 -27.93 1.48
N LEU A 77 9.70 -26.86 2.14
CA LEU A 77 10.38 -25.96 3.07
C LEU A 77 11.83 -25.52 2.74
N ASN A 78 11.99 -24.19 2.56
CA ASN A 78 13.26 -23.44 2.54
C ASN A 78 14.14 -23.56 1.27
N ARG A 79 13.56 -23.60 0.07
CA ARG A 79 14.31 -23.29 -1.17
C ARG A 79 14.00 -21.89 -1.68
N THR A 80 15.04 -21.19 -2.14
CA THR A 80 14.91 -20.00 -3.00
C THR A 80 14.14 -20.37 -4.26
N GLN A 81 13.05 -19.64 -4.53
CA GLN A 81 12.17 -19.84 -5.70
C GLN A 81 13.01 -19.83 -6.99
N THR A 82 12.80 -20.80 -7.86
CA THR A 82 13.49 -20.85 -9.16
C THR A 82 12.96 -19.75 -10.09
N ASP A 83 13.80 -19.25 -11.01
CA ASP A 83 13.38 -18.22 -11.98
C ASP A 83 12.15 -18.64 -12.82
N LEU A 84 11.98 -19.96 -13.04
CA LEU A 84 10.81 -20.54 -13.70
C LEU A 84 9.54 -20.44 -12.85
N GLU A 85 9.59 -20.83 -11.57
CA GLU A 85 8.47 -20.69 -10.63
C GLU A 85 8.04 -19.23 -10.45
N LYS A 86 9.02 -18.32 -10.47
CA LYS A 86 8.75 -16.88 -10.47
C LYS A 86 8.03 -16.45 -11.76
N GLY A 87 8.47 -16.94 -12.91
CA GLY A 87 7.80 -16.67 -14.19
C GLY A 87 6.34 -17.12 -14.23
N TYR A 88 6.01 -18.31 -13.71
CA TYR A 88 4.61 -18.75 -13.59
C TYR A 88 3.80 -17.86 -12.64
N HIS A 89 4.36 -17.53 -11.48
CA HIS A 89 3.71 -16.66 -10.50
C HIS A 89 3.41 -15.26 -11.07
N ASP A 90 4.42 -14.61 -11.65
CA ASP A 90 4.28 -13.30 -12.30
C ASP A 90 3.23 -13.35 -13.42
N SER A 91 3.20 -14.45 -14.19
CA SER A 91 2.20 -14.65 -15.25
C SER A 91 0.77 -14.75 -14.70
N LEU A 92 0.56 -15.48 -13.59
CA LEU A 92 -0.75 -15.56 -12.92
C LEU A 92 -1.19 -14.19 -12.40
N VAL A 93 -0.26 -13.41 -11.83
CA VAL A 93 -0.50 -12.02 -11.39
C VAL A 93 -1.00 -11.17 -12.56
N ILE A 94 -0.30 -11.19 -13.69
CA ILE A 94 -0.64 -10.40 -14.88
C ILE A 94 -2.02 -10.80 -15.44
N VAL A 95 -2.31 -12.11 -15.52
CA VAL A 95 -3.58 -12.62 -16.05
C VAL A 95 -4.76 -12.24 -15.14
N LEU A 96 -4.64 -12.43 -13.81
CA LEU A 96 -5.68 -12.06 -12.86
C LEU A 96 -5.93 -10.55 -12.84
N ASP A 97 -4.87 -9.74 -12.88
CA ASP A 97 -4.99 -8.28 -12.95
C ASP A 97 -5.67 -7.82 -14.26
N THR A 98 -5.35 -8.47 -15.39
CA THR A 98 -6.01 -8.19 -16.67
C THR A 98 -7.48 -8.60 -16.65
N LEU A 99 -7.82 -9.74 -16.04
CA LEU A 99 -9.21 -10.19 -15.84
C LEU A 99 -10.01 -9.20 -14.99
N GLU A 100 -9.45 -8.72 -13.88
CA GLU A 100 -10.07 -7.72 -13.01
C GLU A 100 -10.43 -6.45 -13.79
N ILE A 101 -9.48 -5.87 -14.52
CA ILE A 101 -9.71 -4.64 -15.29
C ILE A 101 -10.78 -4.86 -16.37
N CYS A 102 -10.76 -6.01 -17.05
CA CYS A 102 -11.76 -6.34 -18.07
C CYS A 102 -13.18 -6.45 -17.49
N LEU A 103 -13.33 -7.06 -16.31
CA LEU A 103 -14.62 -7.22 -15.62
C LEU A 103 -15.14 -5.88 -15.09
N SER A 104 -14.26 -5.07 -14.50
CA SER A 104 -14.58 -3.75 -13.96
C SER A 104 -14.96 -2.73 -15.05
N SER A 105 -14.51 -2.95 -16.30
CA SER A 105 -14.74 -2.04 -17.44
C SER A 105 -16.00 -2.35 -18.27
N GLN A 106 -16.88 -3.25 -17.83
CA GLN A 106 -17.99 -3.74 -18.65
C GLN A 106 -19.16 -2.71 -18.73
N PRO A 107 -19.74 -2.47 -19.92
CA PRO A 107 -20.98 -1.70 -20.06
C PRO A 107 -22.19 -2.47 -19.48
N LYS A 108 -23.15 -1.77 -18.88
CA LYS A 108 -24.28 -2.33 -18.09
C LYS A 108 -25.29 -3.20 -18.88
N ASP A 109 -25.26 -3.22 -20.21
CA ASP A 109 -26.36 -3.72 -21.05
C ASP A 109 -26.08 -4.98 -21.90
N THR A 110 -25.05 -5.76 -21.59
CA THR A 110 -24.71 -6.97 -22.38
C THR A 110 -24.73 -8.22 -21.52
N THR A 111 -25.88 -8.90 -21.44
CA THR A 111 -25.97 -10.27 -20.91
C THR A 111 -26.47 -11.23 -22.00
N LYS A 112 -25.53 -11.98 -22.61
CA LYS A 112 -25.80 -13.07 -23.57
C LYS A 112 -25.53 -14.43 -22.92
N TYR A 113 -26.20 -15.48 -23.40
CA TYR A 113 -26.11 -16.83 -22.84
C TYR A 113 -24.68 -17.41 -22.81
N ASP A 114 -23.85 -17.13 -23.83
CA ASP A 114 -22.44 -17.55 -23.89
C ASP A 114 -21.59 -16.96 -22.76
N GLU A 115 -21.96 -15.79 -22.24
CA GLU A 115 -21.25 -15.13 -21.14
C GLU A 115 -21.48 -15.89 -19.83
N ALA A 116 -22.69 -16.45 -19.62
CA ALA A 116 -23.02 -17.18 -18.40
C ALA A 116 -22.20 -18.48 -18.24
N MET A 117 -21.88 -19.18 -19.33
CA MET A 117 -21.05 -20.38 -19.29
C MET A 117 -19.59 -20.03 -18.97
N ASN A 118 -19.05 -19.02 -19.64
CA ASN A 118 -17.68 -18.55 -19.40
C ASN A 118 -17.49 -18.04 -17.97
N VAL A 119 -18.49 -17.34 -17.43
CA VAL A 119 -18.52 -16.89 -16.03
C VAL A 119 -18.47 -18.05 -15.04
N LYS A 120 -19.20 -19.15 -15.30
CA LYS A 120 -19.15 -20.34 -14.42
C LYS A 120 -17.76 -20.99 -14.43
N ILE A 121 -17.12 -21.07 -15.59
CA ILE A 121 -15.75 -21.61 -15.72
C ILE A 121 -14.78 -20.69 -14.99
N LEU A 122 -14.83 -19.38 -15.24
CA LEU A 122 -13.97 -18.41 -14.56
C LEU A 122 -14.16 -18.46 -13.03
N LEU A 123 -15.40 -18.52 -12.54
CA LEU A 123 -15.70 -18.62 -11.12
C LEU A 123 -15.02 -19.85 -10.48
N ARG A 124 -15.06 -21.01 -11.17
CA ARG A 124 -14.37 -22.23 -10.71
C ARG A 124 -12.86 -22.03 -10.58
N GLU A 125 -12.23 -21.32 -11.53
CA GLU A 125 -10.79 -21.07 -11.49
C GLU A 125 -10.40 -20.06 -10.42
N VAL A 126 -11.17 -18.96 -10.30
CA VAL A 126 -10.92 -17.92 -9.30
C VAL A 126 -11.04 -18.48 -7.88
N CYS A 127 -12.00 -19.37 -7.62
CA CYS A 127 -12.12 -20.07 -6.34
C CYS A 127 -10.81 -20.75 -5.94
N GLN A 128 -10.13 -21.47 -6.83
CA GLN A 128 -8.90 -22.19 -6.48
C GLN A 128 -7.80 -21.31 -5.86
N PHE A 129 -7.75 -20.03 -6.24
CA PHE A 129 -6.81 -19.05 -5.66
C PHE A 129 -7.27 -18.46 -4.33
N ILE A 130 -8.59 -18.42 -4.08
CA ILE A 130 -9.16 -18.03 -2.78
C ILE A 130 -8.90 -19.14 -1.76
N ASP A 131 -8.98 -20.40 -2.21
CA ASP A 131 -8.87 -21.63 -1.43
C ASP A 131 -7.43 -21.96 -0.98
N MET A 132 -6.43 -21.18 -1.39
CA MET A 132 -5.01 -21.42 -1.06
C MET A 132 -4.74 -21.16 0.43
N ARG A 133 -5.00 -22.16 1.28
CA ARG A 133 -4.87 -22.10 2.75
C ARG A 133 -3.42 -21.98 3.27
N ASN A 134 -2.41 -21.96 2.41
CA ASN A 134 -1.00 -21.79 2.81
C ASN A 134 -0.60 -20.31 2.87
N GLU A 135 -0.87 -19.67 4.01
CA GLU A 135 -0.46 -18.28 4.32
C GLU A 135 1.07 -18.08 4.43
N SER A 136 1.87 -19.16 4.43
CA SER A 136 3.32 -19.09 4.64
C SER A 136 4.12 -18.59 3.44
N ASN A 137 3.56 -18.57 2.22
CA ASN A 137 4.21 -18.03 1.03
C ASN A 137 3.64 -16.66 0.67
N VAL A 138 4.40 -15.59 0.88
CA VAL A 138 4.04 -14.19 0.54
C VAL A 138 3.50 -14.06 -0.90
N SER A 139 4.08 -14.82 -1.84
CA SER A 139 3.65 -14.88 -3.25
C SER A 139 2.17 -15.27 -3.41
N ASN A 140 1.65 -16.18 -2.58
CA ASN A 140 0.24 -16.60 -2.65
C ASN A 140 -0.72 -15.52 -2.15
N THR A 141 -0.26 -14.57 -1.33
CA THR A 141 -1.09 -13.48 -0.79
C THR A 141 -1.54 -12.52 -1.90
N LEU A 142 -0.64 -12.16 -2.82
CA LEU A 142 -0.96 -11.29 -3.96
C LEU A 142 -1.97 -11.95 -4.90
N LEU A 143 -1.80 -13.24 -5.21
CA LEU A 143 -2.74 -13.99 -6.03
C LEU A 143 -4.12 -14.04 -5.39
N ARG A 144 -4.21 -14.31 -4.07
CA ARG A 144 -5.47 -14.28 -3.32
C ARG A 144 -6.14 -12.91 -3.37
N GLN A 145 -5.37 -11.83 -3.22
CA GLN A 145 -5.89 -10.45 -3.33
C GLN A 145 -6.44 -10.14 -4.71
N LEU A 146 -5.72 -10.52 -5.78
CA LEU A 146 -6.18 -10.33 -7.15
C LEU A 146 -7.41 -11.20 -7.46
N ALA A 147 -7.42 -12.46 -7.04
CA ALA A 147 -8.58 -13.35 -7.17
C ALA A 147 -9.81 -12.79 -6.45
N SER A 148 -9.65 -12.21 -5.25
CA SER A 148 -10.71 -11.49 -4.56
C SER A 148 -11.23 -10.30 -5.37
N LYS A 149 -10.37 -9.52 -6.01
CA LYS A 149 -10.80 -8.38 -6.86
C LYS A 149 -11.52 -8.86 -8.12
N VAL A 150 -11.02 -9.91 -8.76
CA VAL A 150 -11.68 -10.56 -9.91
C VAL A 150 -13.08 -11.05 -9.51
N LEU A 151 -13.21 -11.72 -8.36
CA LEU A 151 -14.51 -12.17 -7.86
C LEU A 151 -15.45 -11.01 -7.53
N PHE A 152 -14.94 -9.95 -6.93
CA PHE A 152 -15.69 -8.73 -6.65
C PHE A 152 -16.24 -8.11 -7.95
N ALA A 153 -15.38 -7.90 -8.94
CA ALA A 153 -15.76 -7.37 -10.25
C ALA A 153 -16.74 -8.30 -10.99
N LEU A 154 -16.54 -9.62 -10.91
CA LEU A 154 -17.44 -10.63 -11.50
C LEU A 154 -18.84 -10.53 -10.88
N SER A 155 -18.92 -10.42 -9.56
CA SER A 155 -20.19 -10.36 -8.83
C SER A 155 -20.97 -9.06 -9.05
N LEU A 156 -20.32 -7.98 -9.52
CA LEU A 156 -20.99 -6.73 -9.87
C LEU A 156 -22.04 -6.95 -10.96
N ASN A 157 -21.67 -7.66 -12.03
CA ASN A 157 -22.52 -7.90 -13.21
C ASN A 157 -23.17 -9.29 -13.22
N PHE A 158 -22.54 -10.29 -12.60
CA PHE A 158 -22.99 -11.69 -12.61
C PHE A 158 -23.33 -12.21 -11.22
N PHE A 159 -23.92 -11.36 -10.36
CA PHE A 159 -24.28 -11.70 -8.99
C PHE A 159 -25.00 -13.04 -8.85
N ASN A 160 -25.99 -13.31 -9.70
CA ASN A 160 -26.78 -14.55 -9.64
C ASN A 160 -25.92 -15.81 -9.79
N ALA A 161 -24.88 -15.79 -10.63
CA ALA A 161 -24.02 -16.95 -10.82
C ALA A 161 -23.22 -17.27 -9.54
N VAL A 162 -22.67 -16.23 -8.90
CA VAL A 162 -21.91 -16.35 -7.65
C VAL A 162 -22.84 -16.68 -6.48
N PHE A 163 -23.96 -15.98 -6.36
CA PHE A 163 -24.97 -16.22 -5.32
C PHE A 163 -25.53 -17.64 -5.38
N ASN A 164 -25.84 -18.17 -6.57
CA ASN A 164 -26.36 -19.54 -6.71
C ASN A 164 -25.33 -20.58 -6.29
N ARG A 165 -24.03 -20.33 -6.51
CA ARG A 165 -22.94 -21.20 -6.01
C ARG A 165 -22.90 -21.21 -4.48
N ILE A 166 -22.98 -20.04 -3.86
CA ILE A 166 -23.01 -19.89 -2.39
C ILE A 166 -24.26 -20.57 -1.81
N SER A 167 -25.45 -20.29 -2.36
CA SER A 167 -26.72 -20.90 -1.91
C SER A 167 -26.71 -22.42 -2.08
N ALA A 168 -26.19 -22.94 -3.20
CA ALA A 168 -26.03 -24.38 -3.41
C ALA A 168 -25.13 -25.02 -2.34
N ARG A 169 -24.01 -24.37 -1.99
CA ARG A 169 -23.13 -24.86 -0.92
C ARG A 169 -23.83 -24.83 0.45
N LEU A 170 -24.54 -23.75 0.78
CA LEU A 170 -25.31 -23.67 2.02
C LEU A 170 -26.38 -24.77 2.09
N GLN A 171 -27.03 -25.08 0.97
CA GLN A 171 -28.02 -26.14 0.88
C GLN A 171 -27.38 -27.53 1.06
N GLU A 172 -26.23 -27.78 0.42
CA GLU A 172 -25.49 -29.03 0.57
C GLU A 172 -25.09 -29.27 2.03
N LEU A 173 -24.50 -28.25 2.67
CA LEU A 173 -24.07 -28.30 4.07
C LEU A 173 -25.24 -28.44 5.05
N ALA A 174 -26.41 -27.88 4.74
CA ALA A 174 -27.63 -28.04 5.52
C ALA A 174 -28.16 -29.49 5.49
N SER A 175 -27.86 -30.25 4.43
CA SER A 175 -28.24 -31.66 4.29
C SER A 175 -27.12 -32.66 4.59
N SER A 176 -25.89 -32.20 4.82
CA SER A 176 -24.71 -33.07 4.88
C SER A 176 -24.53 -33.78 6.23
N SER A 177 -24.26 -35.08 6.16
CA SER A 177 -23.85 -35.91 7.29
C SER A 177 -22.32 -36.02 7.46
N GLU A 178 -21.51 -35.47 6.57
CA GLU A 178 -20.03 -35.58 6.61
C GLU A 178 -19.40 -34.88 7.83
N GLU A 179 -18.43 -35.49 8.51
CA GLU A 179 -17.79 -34.92 9.71
C GLU A 179 -16.95 -33.67 9.43
N ASN A 180 -16.25 -33.61 8.27
CA ASN A 180 -15.38 -32.50 7.88
C ASN A 180 -15.74 -31.94 6.49
N PRO A 181 -16.90 -31.27 6.35
CA PRO A 181 -17.32 -30.76 5.07
C PRO A 181 -16.53 -29.51 4.66
N ASP A 182 -16.50 -29.24 3.35
CA ASP A 182 -15.82 -28.08 2.78
C ASP A 182 -16.67 -26.79 2.93
N TYR A 183 -16.10 -25.76 3.56
CA TYR A 183 -16.77 -24.48 3.81
C TYR A 183 -16.36 -23.38 2.84
N THR A 184 -15.46 -23.68 1.91
CA THR A 184 -14.74 -22.65 1.17
C THR A 184 -15.64 -21.81 0.27
N ASP A 185 -16.69 -22.38 -0.33
CA ASP A 185 -17.65 -21.58 -1.11
C ASP A 185 -18.49 -20.61 -0.23
N ILE A 186 -18.57 -20.81 1.10
CA ILE A 186 -19.18 -19.83 2.02
C ILE A 186 -18.29 -18.58 2.11
N GLU A 187 -16.97 -18.76 2.11
CA GLU A 187 -15.99 -17.66 2.17
C GLU A 187 -16.03 -16.78 0.90
N LEU A 188 -16.71 -17.19 -0.16
CA LEU A 188 -16.96 -16.29 -1.31
C LEU A 188 -17.78 -15.06 -0.90
N ILE A 189 -18.62 -15.17 0.13
CA ILE A 189 -19.46 -14.08 0.64
C ILE A 189 -18.62 -12.85 1.03
N GLN A 190 -17.41 -13.02 1.55
CA GLN A 190 -16.54 -11.89 1.94
C GLN A 190 -15.84 -11.20 0.75
N HIS A 191 -16.02 -11.70 -0.48
CA HIS A 191 -15.35 -11.21 -1.68
C HIS A 191 -16.29 -10.66 -2.75
N ILE A 192 -17.60 -10.72 -2.52
CA ILE A 192 -18.61 -10.25 -3.48
C ILE A 192 -18.99 -8.79 -3.27
N ASN A 193 -19.37 -8.14 -4.36
CA ASN A 193 -20.02 -6.85 -4.41
C ASN A 193 -21.52 -7.02 -4.15
N VAL A 194 -21.99 -6.42 -3.06
CA VAL A 194 -23.38 -6.46 -2.61
C VAL A 194 -23.88 -5.03 -2.43
N ASP A 195 -24.91 -4.63 -3.19
CA ASP A 195 -25.76 -3.47 -2.89
C ASP A 195 -26.80 -3.84 -1.81
N ILE A 196 -27.62 -2.89 -1.37
CA ILE A 196 -28.63 -3.14 -0.32
C ILE A 196 -29.61 -4.28 -0.67
N LEU A 197 -30.04 -4.41 -1.93
CA LEU A 197 -30.99 -5.45 -2.34
C LEU A 197 -30.33 -6.84 -2.33
N ARG A 198 -29.10 -6.92 -2.81
CA ARG A 198 -28.27 -8.14 -2.80
C ARG A 198 -27.91 -8.55 -1.38
N LEU A 199 -27.66 -7.58 -0.49
CA LEU A 199 -27.42 -7.82 0.93
C LEU A 199 -28.66 -8.40 1.62
N ILE A 200 -29.85 -7.82 1.40
CA ILE A 200 -31.12 -8.36 1.93
C ILE A 200 -31.33 -9.80 1.45
N ARG A 201 -31.10 -10.06 0.16
CA ARG A 201 -31.23 -11.41 -0.41
C ARG A 201 -30.24 -12.40 0.22
N LEU A 202 -28.99 -12.00 0.42
CA LEU A 202 -27.96 -12.81 1.08
C LEU A 202 -28.30 -13.11 2.54
N LEU A 203 -28.75 -12.11 3.30
CA LEU A 203 -29.17 -12.29 4.69
C LEU A 203 -30.38 -13.23 4.77
N THR A 204 -31.35 -13.06 3.87
CA THR A 204 -32.55 -13.91 3.80
C THR A 204 -32.19 -15.37 3.58
N GLU A 205 -31.34 -15.66 2.59
CA GLU A 205 -30.86 -17.02 2.31
C GLU A 205 -30.11 -17.62 3.51
N SER A 206 -29.23 -16.82 4.11
CA SER A 206 -28.45 -17.23 5.28
C SER A 206 -29.34 -17.58 6.46
N ILE A 207 -30.36 -16.76 6.76
CA ILE A 207 -31.33 -16.99 7.83
C ILE A 207 -32.10 -18.30 7.60
N GLN A 208 -32.55 -18.55 6.37
CA GLN A 208 -33.30 -19.75 6.04
C GLN A 208 -32.51 -21.04 6.27
N LYS A 209 -31.20 -21.03 5.99
CA LYS A 209 -30.35 -22.22 6.16
C LYS A 209 -29.67 -22.29 7.54
N PHE A 210 -29.57 -21.19 8.28
CA PHE A 210 -28.73 -21.08 9.47
C PHE A 210 -28.94 -22.22 10.47
N LYS A 211 -30.19 -22.49 10.87
CA LYS A 211 -30.51 -23.51 11.88
C LYS A 211 -30.23 -24.95 11.43
N LEU A 212 -30.09 -25.18 10.13
CA LEU A 212 -29.79 -26.48 9.54
C LEU A 212 -28.28 -26.75 9.49
N LEU A 213 -27.47 -25.70 9.56
CA LEU A 213 -26.02 -25.80 9.50
C LEU A 213 -25.40 -26.27 10.82
N ARG A 214 -24.20 -26.84 10.73
CA ARG A 214 -23.39 -27.22 11.89
C ARG A 214 -22.66 -26.02 12.49
N LYS A 215 -22.23 -26.15 13.75
CA LYS A 215 -21.51 -25.11 14.50
C LYS A 215 -20.25 -24.59 13.79
N SER A 216 -19.50 -25.45 13.09
CA SER A 216 -18.34 -25.07 12.29
C SER A 216 -18.71 -24.16 11.12
N ALA A 217 -19.75 -24.52 10.35
CA ALA A 217 -20.28 -23.72 9.27
C ALA A 217 -20.85 -22.37 9.76
N HIS A 218 -21.47 -22.34 10.96
CA HIS A 218 -21.96 -21.08 11.55
C HIS A 218 -20.86 -20.04 11.70
N ILE A 219 -19.67 -20.44 12.19
CA ILE A 219 -18.56 -19.50 12.42
C ILE A 219 -18.06 -18.92 11.10
N VAL A 220 -17.88 -19.75 10.07
CA VAL A 220 -17.44 -19.32 8.73
C VAL A 220 -18.48 -18.39 8.10
N LEU A 221 -19.77 -18.76 8.17
CA LEU A 221 -20.86 -17.95 7.65
C LEU A 221 -20.96 -16.59 8.36
N VAL A 222 -20.90 -16.57 9.70
CA VAL A 222 -20.97 -15.34 10.49
C VAL A 222 -19.81 -14.40 10.16
N THR A 223 -18.59 -14.92 10.07
CA THR A 223 -17.41 -14.14 9.70
C THR A 223 -17.54 -13.58 8.28
N SER A 224 -18.04 -14.39 7.35
CA SER A 224 -18.19 -13.99 5.96
C SER A 224 -19.30 -12.93 5.78
N LEU A 225 -20.43 -13.08 6.46
CA LEU A 225 -21.52 -12.10 6.46
C LEU A 225 -21.08 -10.76 7.06
N GLU A 226 -20.29 -10.78 8.14
CA GLU A 226 -19.75 -9.56 8.72
C GLU A 226 -18.86 -8.81 7.72
N LYS A 227 -18.00 -9.53 7.00
CA LYS A 227 -17.16 -8.95 5.94
C LYS A 227 -17.98 -8.44 4.75
N ALA A 228 -19.05 -9.12 4.37
CA ALA A 228 -19.96 -8.65 3.32
C ALA A 228 -20.64 -7.32 3.70
N ILE A 229 -21.05 -7.16 4.96
CA ILE A 229 -21.59 -5.88 5.47
C ILE A 229 -20.52 -4.78 5.39
N TRP A 230 -19.28 -5.06 5.78
CA TRP A 230 -18.18 -4.09 5.65
C TRP A 230 -17.92 -3.71 4.18
N ASN A 231 -17.87 -4.69 3.28
CA ASN A 231 -17.70 -4.43 1.85
C ASN A 231 -18.83 -3.57 1.30
N TRP A 232 -20.08 -3.82 1.70
CA TRP A 232 -21.23 -2.98 1.32
C TRP A 232 -21.04 -1.54 1.81
N MET A 233 -20.69 -1.34 3.09
CA MET A 233 -20.46 0.00 3.64
C MET A 233 -19.28 0.73 2.97
N ASP A 234 -18.21 0.01 2.64
CA ASP A 234 -17.04 0.56 1.95
C ASP A 234 -17.33 0.93 0.49
N THR A 235 -18.16 0.13 -0.19
CA THR A 235 -18.49 0.32 -1.62
C THR A 235 -19.64 1.31 -1.82
N TYR A 236 -20.66 1.26 -0.97
CA TYR A 236 -21.89 2.03 -1.05
C TYR A 236 -22.18 2.79 0.26
N PRO A 237 -21.25 3.67 0.73
CA PRO A 237 -21.42 4.38 2.00
C PRO A 237 -22.67 5.27 2.05
N GLN A 238 -23.16 5.71 0.89
CA GLN A 238 -24.39 6.50 0.78
C GLN A 238 -25.64 5.68 1.09
N GLU A 239 -25.69 4.41 0.68
CA GLU A 239 -26.81 3.52 1.03
C GLU A 239 -26.87 3.31 2.54
N PHE A 240 -25.71 3.12 3.19
CA PHE A 240 -25.65 3.02 4.65
C PHE A 240 -26.15 4.30 5.32
N ALA A 241 -25.72 5.49 4.86
CA ALA A 241 -26.22 6.76 5.38
C ALA A 241 -27.74 6.92 5.19
N GLU A 242 -28.27 6.47 4.04
CA GLU A 242 -29.71 6.50 3.77
C GLU A 242 -30.48 5.57 4.70
N VAL A 243 -29.97 4.36 5.01
CA VAL A 243 -30.61 3.44 5.99
C VAL A 243 -30.75 4.10 7.36
N GLN A 244 -29.80 4.94 7.76
CA GLN A 244 -29.84 5.62 9.06
C GLN A 244 -30.93 6.69 9.13
N CYS A 245 -31.16 7.43 8.03
CA CYS A 245 -32.20 8.46 7.96
C CYS A 245 -33.58 7.89 7.57
N ARG A 246 -33.60 6.86 6.72
CA ARG A 246 -34.79 6.21 6.16
C ARG A 246 -34.64 4.70 6.32
N PRO A 247 -35.03 4.15 7.48
CA PRO A 247 -34.84 2.73 7.77
C PRO A 247 -35.58 1.85 6.76
N ASN A 248 -34.88 0.84 6.25
CA ASN A 248 -35.44 -0.14 5.32
C ASN A 248 -36.05 -1.31 6.11
N ASP A 249 -37.36 -1.50 6.02
CA ASP A 249 -38.09 -2.49 6.84
C ASP A 249 -37.70 -3.95 6.53
N GLU A 250 -37.36 -4.27 5.27
CA GLU A 250 -36.91 -5.62 4.89
C GLU A 250 -35.53 -5.94 5.47
N LEU A 251 -34.60 -4.97 5.38
CA LEU A 251 -33.28 -5.09 6.00
C LEU A 251 -33.40 -5.19 7.52
N SER A 252 -34.19 -4.32 8.16
CA SER A 252 -34.46 -4.36 9.60
C SER A 252 -35.00 -5.72 10.04
N LYS A 253 -35.94 -6.29 9.28
CA LYS A 253 -36.49 -7.64 9.56
C LYS A 253 -35.41 -8.72 9.45
N CYS A 254 -34.55 -8.66 8.45
CA CYS A 254 -33.44 -9.60 8.29
C CYS A 254 -32.46 -9.48 9.47
N CYS A 255 -32.04 -8.26 9.82
CA CYS A 255 -31.13 -7.99 10.92
C CYS A 255 -31.69 -8.46 12.25
N ASP A 256 -32.97 -8.17 12.54
CA ASP A 256 -33.63 -8.65 13.75
C ASP A 256 -33.68 -10.17 13.83
N THR A 257 -34.10 -10.83 12.75
CA THR A 257 -34.28 -12.28 12.73
C THR A 257 -32.93 -13.00 12.86
N LEU A 258 -31.90 -12.52 12.17
CA LEU A 258 -30.56 -13.09 12.27
C LEU A 258 -29.96 -12.85 13.65
N PHE A 259 -30.11 -11.65 14.23
CA PHE A 259 -29.64 -11.37 15.59
C PHE A 259 -30.26 -12.33 16.60
N ASP A 260 -31.58 -12.50 16.58
CA ASP A 260 -32.31 -13.36 17.51
C ASP A 260 -31.90 -14.83 17.30
N THR A 261 -31.70 -15.26 16.05
CA THR A 261 -31.20 -16.60 15.71
C THR A 261 -29.80 -16.85 16.28
N LEU A 262 -28.87 -15.90 16.14
CA LEU A 262 -27.52 -16.00 16.71
C LEU A 262 -27.56 -16.08 18.24
N GLN A 263 -28.41 -15.28 18.87
CA GLN A 263 -28.56 -15.25 20.32
C GLN A 263 -29.10 -16.58 20.86
N ASP A 264 -30.11 -17.14 20.21
CA ASP A 264 -30.77 -18.37 20.63
C ASP A 264 -29.92 -19.62 20.34
N CYS A 265 -29.24 -19.69 19.19
CA CYS A 265 -28.40 -20.86 18.85
C CYS A 265 -27.14 -21.00 19.71
N PHE A 266 -26.67 -19.92 20.34
CA PHE A 266 -25.44 -19.90 21.14
C PHE A 266 -25.67 -19.45 22.60
N SER A 267 -26.91 -19.60 23.10
CA SER A 267 -27.29 -19.21 24.47
C SER A 267 -26.53 -19.99 25.54
N ASP A 268 -26.08 -21.22 25.30
CA ASP A 268 -25.51 -22.04 26.38
C ASP A 268 -23.97 -22.06 26.37
N ASN A 269 -23.35 -21.72 25.24
CA ASN A 269 -21.91 -21.75 25.08
C ASN A 269 -21.32 -20.34 25.12
N LYS A 270 -20.79 -19.93 26.27
CA LYS A 270 -20.14 -18.62 26.46
C LYS A 270 -19.03 -18.35 25.44
N LYS A 271 -18.22 -19.35 25.08
CA LYS A 271 -17.10 -19.23 24.13
C LYS A 271 -17.57 -18.94 22.71
N SER A 272 -18.58 -19.68 22.23
CA SER A 272 -19.13 -19.46 20.88
C SER A 272 -19.97 -18.20 20.81
N ARG A 273 -20.66 -17.82 21.90
CA ARG A 273 -21.48 -16.61 21.95
C ARG A 273 -20.66 -15.35 21.70
N VAL A 274 -19.51 -15.21 22.36
CA VAL A 274 -18.65 -14.02 22.21
C VAL A 274 -18.07 -13.89 20.79
N ALA A 275 -17.91 -15.00 20.06
CA ALA A 275 -17.48 -14.97 18.66
C ALA A 275 -18.55 -14.40 17.71
N MET A 276 -19.82 -14.35 18.13
CA MET A 276 -20.93 -13.78 17.33
C MET A 276 -21.09 -12.28 17.53
N TRP A 277 -20.48 -11.71 18.58
CA TRP A 277 -20.66 -10.31 18.95
C TRP A 277 -20.30 -9.31 17.84
N PRO A 278 -19.20 -9.51 17.07
CA PRO A 278 -18.86 -8.63 15.97
C PRO A 278 -19.95 -8.50 14.91
N LEU A 279 -20.61 -9.60 14.52
CA LEU A 279 -21.74 -9.53 13.59
C LEU A 279 -22.98 -8.95 14.27
N GLN A 280 -23.27 -9.35 15.51
CA GLN A 280 -24.44 -8.87 16.26
C GLN A 280 -24.46 -7.34 16.42
N ILE A 281 -23.31 -6.70 16.68
CA ILE A 281 -23.26 -5.23 16.76
C ILE A 281 -23.50 -4.58 15.39
N MET A 282 -22.97 -5.16 14.31
CA MET A 282 -23.21 -4.64 12.96
C MET A 282 -24.70 -4.75 12.59
N LEU A 283 -25.36 -5.86 12.90
CA LEU A 283 -26.81 -6.02 12.69
C LEU A 283 -27.65 -4.98 13.45
N LEU A 284 -27.23 -4.59 14.66
CA LEU A 284 -27.89 -3.52 15.41
C LEU A 284 -27.66 -2.15 14.78
N VAL A 285 -26.44 -1.85 14.33
CA VAL A 285 -26.13 -0.59 13.64
C VAL A 285 -26.92 -0.46 12.34
N LEU A 286 -27.20 -1.57 11.64
CA LEU A 286 -28.07 -1.61 10.45
C LEU A 286 -29.57 -1.45 10.76
N ASN A 287 -29.97 -1.50 12.04
CA ASN A 287 -31.36 -1.39 12.47
C ASN A 287 -31.56 -0.18 13.42
N PRO A 288 -31.47 1.07 12.89
CA PRO A 288 -31.38 2.29 13.70
C PRO A 288 -32.57 2.49 14.65
N LYS A 289 -33.81 2.13 14.26
CA LYS A 289 -35.00 2.24 15.12
C LYS A 289 -34.87 1.40 16.40
N VAL A 290 -34.36 0.16 16.26
CA VAL A 290 -34.17 -0.75 17.40
C VAL A 290 -32.99 -0.30 18.25
N LEU A 291 -31.90 0.16 17.61
CA LEU A 291 -30.75 0.71 18.32
C LEU A 291 -31.13 1.95 19.14
N GLU A 292 -31.93 2.85 18.57
CA GLU A 292 -32.42 4.06 19.23
C GLU A 292 -33.25 3.72 20.47
N GLU A 293 -34.19 2.79 20.35
CA GLU A 293 -34.99 2.33 21.49
C GLU A 293 -34.13 1.75 22.61
N ILE A 294 -33.14 0.92 22.27
CA ILE A 294 -32.25 0.30 23.27
C ILE A 294 -31.38 1.35 23.96
N VAL A 295 -30.77 2.27 23.21
CA VAL A 295 -29.88 3.29 23.76
C VAL A 295 -30.66 4.30 24.61
N ASN A 296 -31.85 4.72 24.17
CA ASN A 296 -32.70 5.62 24.93
C ASN A 296 -33.22 4.99 26.23
N ALA A 297 -33.36 3.66 26.28
CA ALA A 297 -33.73 2.94 27.49
C ALA A 297 -32.68 3.02 28.61
N ASP A 298 -31.41 3.36 28.30
CA ASP A 298 -30.41 3.65 29.32
C ASP A 298 -30.66 5.01 30.00
N SER A 299 -31.41 5.90 29.34
CA SER A 299 -31.83 7.21 29.86
C SER A 299 -33.23 7.19 30.51
N GLY A 300 -33.79 6.00 30.75
CA GLY A 300 -35.08 5.81 31.42
C GLY A 300 -36.30 5.70 30.49
N ALA A 301 -36.10 5.69 29.16
CA ALA A 301 -37.19 5.44 28.22
C ALA A 301 -37.69 3.97 28.29
N PRO A 302 -38.96 3.69 27.97
CA PRO A 302 -39.47 2.32 27.92
C PRO A 302 -38.77 1.51 26.82
N CYS A 303 -38.40 0.27 27.13
CA CYS A 303 -37.86 -0.70 26.17
C CYS A 303 -38.85 -1.83 25.95
N SER A 304 -39.14 -2.15 24.71
CA SER A 304 -40.01 -3.26 24.34
C SER A 304 -39.46 -4.58 24.88
N PRO A 305 -40.33 -5.47 25.41
CA PRO A 305 -39.92 -6.81 25.82
C PRO A 305 -39.20 -7.59 24.71
N ARG A 306 -39.56 -7.33 23.44
CA ARG A 306 -38.90 -7.94 22.28
C ARG A 306 -37.43 -7.52 22.11
N HIS A 307 -37.07 -6.30 22.53
CA HIS A 307 -35.71 -5.77 22.39
C HIS A 307 -34.85 -5.96 23.66
N THR A 308 -35.43 -6.54 24.71
CA THR A 308 -34.73 -6.77 25.98
C THR A 308 -33.48 -7.63 25.80
N LYS A 309 -33.52 -8.70 24.98
CA LYS A 309 -32.32 -9.54 24.71
C LYS A 309 -31.20 -8.74 24.04
N LYS A 310 -31.54 -7.82 23.12
CA LYS A 310 -30.59 -6.95 22.40
C LYS A 310 -29.97 -5.91 23.32
N LYS A 311 -30.75 -5.34 24.25
CA LYS A 311 -30.23 -4.49 25.34
C LYS A 311 -29.20 -5.24 26.22
N HIS A 312 -29.56 -6.44 26.69
CA HIS A 312 -28.65 -7.26 27.50
C HIS A 312 -27.35 -7.64 26.78
N PHE A 313 -27.40 -7.79 25.45
CA PHE A 313 -26.21 -7.96 24.63
C PHE A 313 -25.30 -6.73 24.69
N ILE A 314 -25.83 -5.52 24.46
CA ILE A 314 -25.05 -4.28 24.58
C ILE A 314 -24.43 -4.14 25.97
N ASP A 315 -25.20 -4.41 27.03
CA ASP A 315 -24.69 -4.37 28.40
C ASP A 315 -23.56 -5.39 28.64
N SER A 316 -23.66 -6.56 28.01
CA SER A 316 -22.61 -7.59 28.10
C SER A 316 -21.34 -7.19 27.37
N VAL A 317 -21.45 -6.53 26.22
CA VAL A 317 -20.30 -5.96 25.49
C VAL A 317 -19.65 -4.85 26.32
N LYS A 318 -20.43 -3.90 26.84
CA LYS A 318 -19.94 -2.82 27.74
C LYS A 318 -19.21 -3.40 28.96
N ARG A 319 -19.84 -4.36 29.66
CA ARG A 319 -19.21 -5.04 30.81
C ARG A 319 -17.93 -5.80 30.42
N GLY A 320 -17.87 -6.35 29.20
CA GLY A 320 -16.71 -7.08 28.70
C GLY A 320 -15.46 -6.21 28.54
N LEU A 321 -15.60 -4.89 28.41
CA LEU A 321 -14.47 -3.95 28.40
C LEU A 321 -13.87 -3.71 29.79
N SER A 322 -14.59 -4.02 30.87
CA SER A 322 -14.02 -3.92 32.21
C SER A 322 -13.07 -5.10 32.45
N PRO A 323 -11.79 -4.86 32.79
CA PRO A 323 -10.83 -5.94 33.04
C PRO A 323 -11.08 -6.69 34.36
N GLN A 324 -12.00 -6.22 35.22
CA GLN A 324 -12.30 -6.88 36.48
C GLN A 324 -13.20 -8.11 36.24
N ASN A 325 -12.72 -9.30 36.64
CA ASN A 325 -13.45 -10.59 36.64
C ASN A 325 -13.85 -11.19 35.27
N ASN A 326 -13.38 -10.65 34.14
CA ASN A 326 -13.70 -11.18 32.81
C ASN A 326 -12.60 -12.10 32.26
N SER A 327 -12.98 -13.07 31.43
CA SER A 327 -12.01 -13.91 30.72
C SER A 327 -11.34 -13.12 29.60
N LYS A 328 -10.06 -13.43 29.31
CA LYS A 328 -9.29 -12.80 28.21
C LYS A 328 -10.06 -12.82 26.88
N GLN A 329 -10.69 -13.95 26.56
CA GLN A 329 -11.47 -14.11 25.34
C GLN A 329 -12.70 -13.18 25.28
N MET A 330 -13.36 -12.94 26.42
CA MET A 330 -14.51 -12.03 26.48
C MET A 330 -14.06 -10.58 26.31
N ILE A 331 -12.93 -10.20 26.90
CA ILE A 331 -12.33 -8.87 26.71
C ILE A 331 -11.94 -8.66 25.25
N GLU A 332 -11.25 -9.62 24.63
CA GLU A 332 -10.87 -9.54 23.21
C GLU A 332 -12.10 -9.41 22.30
N ALA A 333 -13.15 -10.21 22.53
CA ALA A 333 -14.38 -10.11 21.77
C ALA A 333 -15.08 -8.76 21.98
N ALA A 334 -15.13 -8.23 23.20
CA ALA A 334 -15.68 -6.90 23.49
C ALA A 334 -14.91 -5.81 22.76
N VAL A 335 -13.57 -5.84 22.82
CA VAL A 335 -12.69 -4.89 22.13
C VAL A 335 -12.93 -4.95 20.62
N VAL A 336 -12.91 -6.13 20.00
CA VAL A 336 -13.16 -6.28 18.55
C VAL A 336 -14.52 -5.71 18.16
N THR A 337 -15.54 -6.01 18.95
CA THR A 337 -16.92 -5.53 18.75
C THR A 337 -17.00 -4.01 18.86
N CYS A 338 -16.35 -3.40 19.86
CA CYS A 338 -16.37 -1.96 20.07
C CYS A 338 -15.51 -1.19 19.05
N VAL A 339 -14.38 -1.75 18.59
CA VAL A 339 -13.62 -1.16 17.48
C VAL A 339 -14.46 -1.13 16.21
N LYS A 340 -15.21 -2.21 15.92
CA LYS A 340 -16.14 -2.25 14.79
C LYS A 340 -17.26 -1.23 14.92
N LEU A 341 -17.84 -1.08 16.11
CA LEU A 341 -18.82 -0.03 16.39
C LEU A 341 -18.24 1.38 16.14
N CYS A 342 -17.06 1.67 16.67
CA CYS A 342 -16.37 2.94 16.44
C CYS A 342 -16.15 3.15 14.92
N LYS A 343 -15.62 2.15 14.22
CA LYS A 343 -15.39 2.22 12.77
C LYS A 343 -16.68 2.48 12.00
N ALA A 344 -17.77 1.78 12.33
CA ALA A 344 -19.07 1.93 11.68
C ALA A 344 -19.62 3.35 11.86
N SER A 345 -19.46 3.94 13.05
CA SER A 345 -19.87 5.32 13.31
C SER A 345 -19.14 6.35 12.45
N THR A 346 -17.95 6.04 11.91
CA THR A 346 -17.24 6.95 11.00
C THR A 346 -17.95 7.13 9.66
N TYR A 347 -18.81 6.19 9.25
CA TYR A 347 -19.62 6.27 8.04
C TYR A 347 -20.88 7.11 8.22
N LEU A 348 -21.11 7.64 9.44
CA LEU A 348 -22.15 8.61 9.73
C LEU A 348 -21.56 10.02 9.67
N ASN A 349 -22.35 10.96 9.16
CA ASN A 349 -21.92 12.36 9.13
C ASN A 349 -21.86 12.91 10.57
N ILE A 350 -20.72 13.49 10.94
CA ILE A 350 -20.49 14.03 12.29
C ILE A 350 -21.43 15.19 12.65
N ALA A 351 -22.02 15.83 11.64
CA ALA A 351 -23.05 16.86 11.82
C ALA A 351 -24.33 16.29 12.47
N ASP A 352 -24.62 15.00 12.28
CA ASP A 352 -25.71 14.29 12.95
C ASP A 352 -25.28 13.82 14.35
N SER A 353 -24.87 14.78 15.18
CA SER A 353 -24.36 14.51 16.54
C SER A 353 -25.40 13.87 17.47
N GLY A 354 -26.68 13.95 17.10
CA GLY A 354 -27.81 13.32 17.79
C GLY A 354 -28.00 11.84 17.45
N ASN A 355 -27.30 11.31 16.44
CA ASN A 355 -27.37 9.90 16.09
C ASN A 355 -27.01 9.00 17.29
N VAL A 356 -27.90 8.08 17.63
CA VAL A 356 -27.75 7.17 18.78
C VAL A 356 -26.50 6.29 18.71
N THR A 357 -25.97 6.03 17.51
CA THR A 357 -24.70 5.33 17.34
C THR A 357 -23.54 6.09 18.00
N PHE A 358 -23.51 7.43 17.88
CA PHE A 358 -22.49 8.24 18.55
C PHE A 358 -22.65 8.24 20.07
N VAL A 359 -23.88 8.20 20.58
CA VAL A 359 -24.15 8.07 22.02
C VAL A 359 -23.59 6.74 22.54
N LEU A 360 -23.84 5.64 21.82
CA LEU A 360 -23.31 4.34 22.17
C LEU A 360 -21.78 4.30 22.11
N VAL A 361 -21.16 4.87 21.06
CA VAL A 361 -19.69 4.99 20.96
C VAL A 361 -19.10 5.76 22.14
N LYS A 362 -19.68 6.90 22.51
CA LYS A 362 -19.23 7.71 23.66
C LYS A 362 -19.24 6.91 24.97
N SER A 363 -20.15 5.96 25.12
CA SER A 363 -20.22 5.11 26.32
C SER A 363 -19.10 4.07 26.44
N VAL A 364 -18.40 3.72 25.34
CA VAL A 364 -17.37 2.66 25.32
C VAL A 364 -15.96 3.16 24.97
N ILE A 365 -15.84 4.34 24.36
CA ILE A 365 -14.59 4.83 23.75
C ILE A 365 -13.44 5.02 24.75
N ASN A 366 -13.73 5.44 25.99
CA ASN A 366 -12.71 5.68 27.00
C ASN A 366 -12.13 4.37 27.54
N ASP A 367 -12.98 3.38 27.80
CA ASP A 367 -12.55 2.04 28.22
C ASP A 367 -11.72 1.40 27.10
N LEU A 368 -12.17 1.51 25.86
CA LEU A 368 -11.44 1.01 24.69
C LEU A 368 -10.06 1.65 24.55
N LYS A 369 -9.96 2.99 24.70
CA LYS A 369 -8.67 3.69 24.72
C LYS A 369 -7.76 3.17 25.84
N SER A 370 -8.32 2.95 27.03
CA SER A 370 -7.54 2.48 28.20
C SER A 370 -6.99 1.06 28.04
N LEU A 371 -7.64 0.22 27.23
CA LEU A 371 -7.22 -1.15 26.94
C LEU A 371 -6.20 -1.22 25.80
N LEU A 372 -6.41 -0.43 24.74
CA LEU A 372 -5.61 -0.48 23.52
C LEU A 372 -4.41 0.47 23.53
N PHE A 373 -4.53 1.64 24.13
CA PHE A 373 -3.51 2.70 24.11
C PHE A 373 -2.99 2.98 25.51
N ASN A 374 -2.63 1.93 26.24
CA ASN A 374 -2.03 2.03 27.58
C ASN A 374 -0.73 1.21 27.66
N PRO A 375 0.45 1.86 27.58
CA PRO A 375 1.74 1.18 27.64
C PRO A 375 1.97 0.38 28.94
N SER A 376 1.33 0.78 30.04
CA SER A 376 1.52 0.16 31.36
C SER A 376 0.76 -1.15 31.52
N LYS A 377 -0.29 -1.40 30.70
CA LYS A 377 -1.14 -2.59 30.79
C LYS A 377 -1.48 -3.10 29.39
N SER A 378 -0.59 -3.89 28.79
CA SER A 378 -0.81 -4.52 27.48
C SER A 378 -1.72 -5.74 27.65
N TYR A 379 -3.03 -5.56 27.39
CA TYR A 379 -4.05 -6.61 27.57
C TYR A 379 -4.19 -7.56 26.38
N ILE A 380 -3.73 -7.12 25.20
CA ILE A 380 -3.80 -7.90 23.97
C ILE A 380 -2.37 -8.31 23.66
N ARG A 381 -2.07 -9.59 23.85
CA ARG A 381 -0.90 -10.28 23.30
C ARG A 381 -1.38 -11.69 22.99
N GLY A 382 -1.52 -12.03 21.72
CA GLY A 382 -1.93 -13.37 21.25
C GLY A 382 -2.80 -13.36 19.99
N ASN A 383 -3.12 -14.55 19.46
CA ASN A 383 -4.00 -14.70 18.31
C ASN A 383 -5.44 -14.30 18.66
N LEU A 384 -5.97 -13.28 17.99
CA LEU A 384 -7.34 -12.82 18.13
C LEU A 384 -8.34 -13.82 17.51
N ILE A 385 -9.57 -13.80 18.01
CA ILE A 385 -10.67 -14.75 17.72
C ILE A 385 -11.15 -14.73 16.23
N SER A 386 -10.56 -13.90 15.35
CA SER A 386 -11.14 -13.56 14.04
C SER A 386 -10.14 -13.46 12.87
N GLY A 387 -8.91 -13.97 13.01
CA GLY A 387 -7.89 -13.84 11.94
C GLY A 387 -7.42 -12.39 11.69
N TYR A 388 -7.88 -11.43 12.50
CA TYR A 388 -7.32 -10.08 12.57
C TYR A 388 -5.97 -10.13 13.27
N SER A 389 -4.95 -9.47 12.71
CA SER A 389 -3.75 -9.17 13.48
C SER A 389 -4.09 -8.13 14.55
N GLU A 390 -3.46 -8.22 15.72
CA GLU A 390 -3.62 -7.24 16.81
C GLU A 390 -3.34 -5.80 16.31
N LEU A 391 -2.34 -5.67 15.44
CA LEU A 391 -1.95 -4.40 14.84
C LEU A 391 -3.04 -3.83 13.93
N ASP A 392 -3.73 -4.66 13.14
CA ASP A 392 -4.83 -4.20 12.28
C ASP A 392 -6.01 -3.69 13.08
N LEU A 393 -6.32 -4.35 14.21
CA LEU A 393 -7.39 -3.93 15.11
C LEU A 393 -7.07 -2.58 15.78
N MET A 394 -5.84 -2.42 16.28
CA MET A 394 -5.38 -1.16 16.84
C MET A 394 -5.33 -0.03 15.80
N THR A 395 -4.96 -0.36 14.56
CA THR A 395 -4.98 0.57 13.43
C THR A 395 -6.41 1.00 13.10
N ASP A 396 -7.36 0.05 12.99
CA ASP A 396 -8.78 0.37 12.79
C ASP A 396 -9.32 1.24 13.94
N CYS A 397 -8.93 0.96 15.18
CA CYS A 397 -9.30 1.77 16.33
C CYS A 397 -8.73 3.20 16.22
N PHE A 398 -7.43 3.34 15.97
CA PHE A 398 -6.79 4.65 15.87
C PHE A 398 -7.42 5.51 14.77
N VAL A 399 -7.61 4.95 13.58
CA VAL A 399 -8.25 5.65 12.45
C VAL A 399 -9.68 6.06 12.81
N SER A 400 -10.41 5.21 13.53
CA SER A 400 -11.76 5.54 14.01
C SER A 400 -11.74 6.70 15.03
N LEU A 401 -10.81 6.66 15.99
CA LEU A 401 -10.64 7.74 16.98
C LEU A 401 -10.31 9.07 16.29
N PHE A 402 -9.41 9.06 15.31
CA PHE A 402 -9.07 10.25 14.52
C PHE A 402 -10.29 10.81 13.77
N ARG A 403 -11.13 9.95 13.19
CA ARG A 403 -12.31 10.37 12.43
C ARG A 403 -13.45 10.90 13.31
N ILE A 404 -13.64 10.37 14.51
CA ILE A 404 -14.74 10.74 15.42
C ILE A 404 -14.32 11.90 16.34
N MET A 405 -13.07 11.92 16.78
CA MET A 405 -12.55 12.87 17.76
C MET A 405 -11.18 13.42 17.31
N PRO A 406 -11.10 14.14 16.17
CA PRO A 406 -9.82 14.55 15.56
C PRO A 406 -8.92 15.40 16.46
N HIS A 407 -9.49 16.11 17.43
CA HIS A 407 -8.75 16.96 18.37
C HIS A 407 -8.34 16.24 19.66
N ASN A 408 -8.82 15.01 19.91
CA ASN A 408 -8.36 14.22 21.03
C ASN A 408 -7.02 13.55 20.67
N ASN A 409 -5.98 13.89 21.43
CA ASN A 409 -4.61 13.47 21.15
C ASN A 409 -4.13 12.32 22.07
N ASP A 410 -5.01 11.68 22.85
CA ASP A 410 -4.60 10.71 23.88
C ASP A 410 -3.87 9.51 23.27
N ALA A 411 -4.51 8.85 22.30
CA ALA A 411 -3.92 7.71 21.59
C ALA A 411 -2.69 8.13 20.75
N LEU A 412 -2.75 9.33 20.16
CA LEU A 412 -1.65 9.89 19.37
C LEU A 412 -0.38 10.06 20.20
N LYS A 413 -0.48 10.64 21.40
CA LYS A 413 0.66 10.82 22.32
C LYS A 413 1.30 9.49 22.71
N VAL A 414 0.49 8.46 22.92
CA VAL A 414 0.98 7.11 23.24
C VAL A 414 1.77 6.56 22.05
N CYS A 415 1.23 6.64 20.84
CA CYS A 415 1.90 6.10 19.66
C CYS A 415 3.10 6.92 19.18
N LEU A 416 3.18 8.21 19.49
CA LEU A 416 4.32 9.07 19.13
C LEU A 416 5.50 8.98 20.12
N ASN A 417 5.30 8.36 21.28
CA ASN A 417 6.34 8.26 22.30
C ASN A 417 7.41 7.22 21.91
N LEU A 418 8.66 7.66 21.78
CA LEU A 418 9.81 6.81 21.40
C LEU A 418 10.09 5.67 22.40
N ASN A 419 9.64 5.81 23.65
CA ASN A 419 9.86 4.82 24.70
C ASN A 419 8.80 3.70 24.73
N THR A 420 7.74 3.80 23.93
CA THR A 420 6.72 2.73 23.86
C THR A 420 7.16 1.59 22.96
N HIS A 421 6.51 0.43 23.10
CA HIS A 421 6.76 -0.74 22.27
C HIS A 421 6.56 -0.46 20.78
N ILE A 422 7.39 -1.08 19.92
CA ILE A 422 7.38 -0.90 18.44
C ILE A 422 5.99 -1.10 17.81
N SER A 423 5.14 -1.95 18.40
CA SER A 423 3.75 -2.13 17.95
C SER A 423 2.96 -0.82 17.87
N TYR A 424 3.15 0.09 18.82
CA TYR A 424 2.46 1.39 18.80
C TYR A 424 2.96 2.29 17.67
N HIS A 425 4.26 2.21 17.35
CA HIS A 425 4.86 2.91 16.22
C HIS A 425 4.32 2.37 14.89
N TYR A 426 4.18 1.05 14.77
CA TYR A 426 3.48 0.43 13.63
C TYR A 426 2.05 0.95 13.48
N VAL A 427 1.30 0.99 14.57
CA VAL A 427 -0.10 1.41 14.56
C VAL A 427 -0.23 2.84 14.06
N ILE A 428 0.59 3.79 14.54
CA ILE A 428 0.50 5.17 14.04
C ILE A 428 0.89 5.25 12.55
N VAL A 429 2.02 4.68 12.14
CA VAL A 429 2.47 4.78 10.73
C VAL A 429 1.46 4.14 9.78
N ASN A 430 0.96 2.95 10.09
CA ASN A 430 -0.07 2.28 9.28
C ASN A 430 -1.41 3.03 9.30
N SER A 431 -1.77 3.67 10.42
CA SER A 431 -2.99 4.48 10.49
C SER A 431 -2.90 5.71 9.61
N LEU A 432 -1.76 6.42 9.62
CA LEU A 432 -1.54 7.59 8.77
C LEU A 432 -1.55 7.19 7.29
N LEU A 433 -0.87 6.10 6.93
CA LEU A 433 -0.93 5.53 5.58
C LEU A 433 -2.36 5.21 5.15
N ARG A 434 -3.17 4.62 6.03
CA ARG A 434 -4.59 4.31 5.76
C ARG A 434 -5.42 5.57 5.58
N ILE A 435 -5.20 6.61 6.39
CA ILE A 435 -5.89 7.91 6.26
C ILE A 435 -5.58 8.57 4.92
N ILE A 436 -4.33 8.48 4.44
CA ILE A 436 -3.91 9.09 3.18
C ILE A 436 -4.43 8.31 1.97
N LYS A 437 -4.31 6.97 1.98
CA LYS A 437 -4.60 6.13 0.80
C LYS A 437 -6.07 5.75 0.64
N GLN A 438 -6.87 5.75 1.71
CA GLN A 438 -8.27 5.35 1.62
C GLN A 438 -9.12 6.45 0.95
N PRO A 439 -10.03 6.10 0.02
CA PRO A 439 -11.02 7.05 -0.49
C PRO A 439 -11.80 7.71 0.65
N ARG A 440 -11.84 9.05 0.67
CA ARG A 440 -12.32 9.82 1.82
C ARG A 440 -13.81 10.15 1.69
N LEU A 441 -14.58 9.94 2.77
CA LEU A 441 -15.91 10.54 2.89
C LEU A 441 -15.81 12.05 3.13
N PRO A 442 -16.74 12.88 2.61
CA PRO A 442 -16.62 14.35 2.66
C PRO A 442 -16.39 14.94 4.06
N TRP A 443 -16.95 14.31 5.10
CA TRP A 443 -16.86 14.74 6.50
C TRP A 443 -15.68 14.16 7.28
N TRP A 444 -14.89 13.22 6.72
CA TRP A 444 -13.73 12.69 7.44
C TRP A 444 -12.63 13.76 7.56
N PRO A 445 -11.99 13.90 8.72
CA PRO A 445 -10.89 14.85 8.89
C PRO A 445 -9.74 14.58 7.93
N GLN A 446 -9.06 15.66 7.52
CA GLN A 446 -7.91 15.59 6.64
C GLN A 446 -6.61 15.39 7.43
N ILE A 447 -5.62 14.78 6.78
CA ILE A 447 -4.31 14.48 7.35
C ILE A 447 -3.55 15.73 7.83
N GLU A 448 -3.86 16.89 7.24
CA GLU A 448 -3.28 18.20 7.58
C GLU A 448 -3.41 18.55 9.07
N LEU A 449 -4.44 18.04 9.76
CA LEU A 449 -4.59 18.21 11.21
C LEU A 449 -3.43 17.63 12.03
N LEU A 450 -2.65 16.72 11.43
CA LEU A 450 -1.50 16.07 12.06
C LEU A 450 -0.16 16.70 11.65
N TYR A 451 -0.14 17.69 10.74
CA TYR A 451 1.06 18.43 10.37
C TYR A 451 1.79 19.10 11.55
N PRO A 452 1.12 19.54 12.63
CA PRO A 452 1.82 20.02 13.82
C PRO A 452 2.65 18.96 14.57
N ARG A 453 2.47 17.66 14.27
CA ARG A 453 3.20 16.54 14.88
C ARG A 453 4.42 16.08 14.07
N ALA A 454 4.77 16.80 13.00
CA ALA A 454 5.87 16.47 12.11
C ALA A 454 7.21 16.27 12.83
N ALA A 455 7.52 17.07 13.85
CA ALA A 455 8.75 16.92 14.63
C ALA A 455 8.83 15.58 15.37
N GLU A 456 7.72 15.14 15.97
CA GLU A 456 7.63 13.85 16.68
C GLU A 456 7.78 12.67 15.68
N LEU A 457 7.18 12.80 14.49
CA LEU A 457 7.29 11.81 13.41
C LEU A 457 8.72 11.72 12.85
N ARG A 458 9.41 12.84 12.62
CA ARG A 458 10.81 12.86 12.17
C ARG A 458 11.74 12.24 13.21
N ALA A 459 11.51 12.51 14.49
CA ALA A 459 12.28 11.88 15.56
C ALA A 459 12.10 10.35 15.58
N MET A 460 10.86 9.87 15.38
CA MET A 460 10.58 8.44 15.31
C MET A 460 11.14 7.77 14.05
N PHE A 461 11.09 8.44 12.90
CA PHE A 461 11.76 7.98 11.68
C PHE A 461 13.27 7.82 11.91
N THR A 462 13.92 8.83 12.50
CA THR A 462 15.37 8.83 12.78
C THR A 462 15.76 7.73 13.77
N ASP A 463 14.99 7.55 14.85
CA ASP A 463 15.20 6.46 15.81
C ASP A 463 15.04 5.07 15.14
N THR A 464 14.00 4.90 14.33
CA THR A 464 13.74 3.66 13.58
C THR A 464 14.87 3.38 12.58
N LEU A 465 15.32 4.39 11.85
CA LEU A 465 16.43 4.32 10.90
C LEU A 465 17.71 3.85 11.60
N ASN A 466 18.05 4.46 12.73
CA ASN A 466 19.24 4.09 13.50
C ASN A 466 19.14 2.65 14.02
N LYS A 467 17.99 2.22 14.52
CA LYS A 467 17.78 0.84 15.02
C LYS A 467 17.80 -0.20 13.89
N ALA A 468 17.23 0.13 12.72
CA ALA A 468 17.21 -0.76 11.55
C ALA A 468 18.61 -0.94 10.91
N THR A 469 19.47 0.08 11.01
CA THR A 469 20.81 0.10 10.38
C THR A 469 21.95 -0.32 11.33
N GLN A 470 21.72 -0.41 12.64
CA GLN A 470 22.71 -0.81 13.67
C GLN A 470 23.45 -2.14 13.39
N GLY A 471 22.86 -3.06 12.62
CA GLY A 471 23.51 -4.32 12.19
C GLY A 471 24.57 -4.19 11.09
N TYR A 472 24.67 -3.05 10.41
CA TYR A 472 25.61 -2.81 9.30
C TYR A 472 26.86 -2.00 9.70
N ILE A 473 26.87 -1.40 10.90
CA ILE A 473 27.91 -0.47 11.37
C ILE A 473 29.14 -1.20 11.94
N VAL A 474 29.51 -2.36 11.40
CA VAL A 474 30.79 -3.01 11.74
C VAL A 474 31.95 -2.44 10.91
N HIS A 475 31.69 -1.69 9.82
CA HIS A 475 32.75 -1.26 8.89
C HIS A 475 32.82 0.23 8.49
N THR A 476 32.34 1.17 9.31
CA THR A 476 32.66 2.60 9.07
C THR A 476 32.87 3.38 10.37
N PRO A 477 34.12 3.79 10.70
CA PRO A 477 34.38 4.60 11.87
C PRO A 477 34.10 6.07 11.53
N LEU A 478 32.89 6.55 11.81
CA LEU A 478 32.61 7.97 11.93
C LEU A 478 31.94 8.22 13.27
N ARG A 479 32.77 8.42 14.31
CA ARG A 479 32.34 9.04 15.58
C ARG A 479 32.65 10.53 15.49
N MET A 480 31.62 11.37 15.53
CA MET A 480 31.76 12.73 16.04
C MET A 480 31.63 12.70 17.56
N ILE A 481 32.41 13.57 18.19
CA ILE A 481 32.67 13.66 19.62
C ILE A 481 31.46 14.28 20.33
N SER A 482 30.80 13.53 21.22
CA SER A 482 30.00 14.10 22.31
C SER A 482 30.66 13.74 23.64
N LEU A 483 31.31 14.72 24.26
CA LEU A 483 31.74 14.65 25.65
C LEU A 483 30.52 14.85 26.56
N SER A 484 29.88 13.76 27.00
CA SER A 484 29.07 13.79 28.22
C SER A 484 29.42 12.59 29.11
N LEU A 485 29.60 12.88 30.39
CA LEU A 485 30.04 11.93 31.40
C LEU A 485 29.14 10.69 31.48
N LYS A 486 29.81 9.57 31.71
CA LYS A 486 29.26 8.23 31.93
C LYS A 486 28.29 8.21 33.13
N SER A 487 27.06 7.75 32.90
CA SER A 487 26.35 6.92 33.89
C SER A 487 26.32 5.49 33.35
N LYS A 488 27.17 4.64 33.92
CA LYS A 488 27.03 3.18 33.81
C LYS A 488 25.75 2.80 34.54
N GLU A 489 24.79 2.20 33.85
CA GLU A 489 24.01 1.06 34.35
C GLU A 489 23.03 0.53 33.29
N VAL A 490 22.87 -0.79 33.30
CA VAL A 490 21.92 -1.61 32.50
C VAL A 490 22.30 -1.85 31.03
N GLN A 491 23.42 -2.54 30.80
CA GLN A 491 23.50 -3.47 29.68
C GLN A 491 22.59 -4.67 29.96
N SER A 492 21.30 -4.59 29.61
CA SER A 492 20.44 -5.76 29.61
C SER A 492 20.65 -6.55 28.32
N LYS A 493 21.10 -7.78 28.51
CA LYS A 493 21.11 -8.86 27.52
C LYS A 493 19.66 -9.18 27.15
N PHE A 494 19.18 -8.72 25.99
CA PHE A 494 17.92 -9.18 25.39
C PHE A 494 18.04 -9.17 23.85
N ASN A 495 17.74 -10.32 23.23
CA ASN A 495 17.41 -10.64 21.82
C ASN A 495 17.53 -9.58 20.70
N LYS A 496 18.64 -8.82 20.58
CA LYS A 496 18.78 -7.79 19.51
C LYS A 496 18.76 -8.33 18.06
N SER A 497 19.02 -9.62 17.85
CA SER A 497 19.04 -10.22 16.50
C SER A 497 17.64 -10.49 15.92
N GLU A 498 16.62 -10.69 16.76
CA GLU A 498 15.25 -11.01 16.31
C GLU A 498 14.39 -9.76 16.04
N GLU A 499 14.71 -8.61 16.65
CA GLU A 499 13.93 -7.37 16.45
C GLU A 499 14.33 -6.59 15.19
N MET A 500 15.52 -6.85 14.62
CA MET A 500 16.01 -6.12 13.45
C MET A 500 15.06 -6.21 12.23
N PRO A 501 14.48 -7.38 11.87
CA PRO A 501 13.47 -7.46 10.82
C PRO A 501 12.23 -6.59 11.11
N ALA A 502 11.81 -6.48 12.38
CA ALA A 502 10.67 -5.66 12.77
C ALA A 502 10.96 -4.16 12.60
N TYR A 503 12.17 -3.69 12.90
CA TYR A 503 12.54 -2.29 12.62
C TYR A 503 12.69 -2.00 11.13
N ARG A 504 13.13 -2.96 10.31
CA ARG A 504 13.18 -2.79 8.84
C ARG A 504 11.80 -2.67 8.22
N ASN A 505 10.86 -3.51 8.66
CA ASN A 505 9.48 -3.43 8.19
C ASN A 505 8.81 -2.11 8.63
N LEU A 506 9.08 -1.62 9.85
CA LEU A 506 8.59 -0.32 10.30
C LEU A 506 9.20 0.82 9.49
N LEU A 507 10.51 0.73 9.20
CA LEU A 507 11.20 1.69 8.36
C LEU A 507 10.60 1.74 6.95
N LEU A 508 10.28 0.59 6.35
CA LEU A 508 9.59 0.52 5.06
C LEU A 508 8.24 1.27 5.12
N CYS A 509 7.44 1.05 6.17
CA CYS A 509 6.18 1.77 6.35
C CYS A 509 6.40 3.28 6.49
N PHE A 510 7.45 3.72 7.20
CA PHE A 510 7.81 5.13 7.30
C PHE A 510 8.15 5.73 5.96
N VAL A 511 9.01 5.07 5.18
CA VAL A 511 9.40 5.58 3.86
C VAL A 511 8.19 5.66 2.93
N LYS A 512 7.30 4.66 2.96
CA LYS A 512 5.99 4.70 2.27
C LYS A 512 5.12 5.87 2.73
N LEU A 513 5.16 6.23 4.01
CA LEU A 513 4.41 7.37 4.56
C LEU A 513 4.98 8.70 4.04
N ILE A 514 6.31 8.84 4.05
CA ILE A 514 7.00 10.03 3.54
C ILE A 514 6.71 10.21 2.04
N HIS A 515 6.75 9.14 1.26
CA HIS A 515 6.39 9.17 -0.16
C HIS A 515 4.92 9.55 -0.37
N ALA A 516 4.00 8.98 0.40
CA ALA A 516 2.57 9.21 0.23
C ALA A 516 2.13 10.64 0.58
N ASP A 517 2.69 11.24 1.63
CA ASP A 517 2.47 12.67 1.96
C ASP A 517 3.75 13.30 2.57
N PRO A 518 4.60 13.91 1.73
CA PRO A 518 5.83 14.57 2.19
C PRO A 518 5.60 15.72 3.18
N MET A 519 4.41 16.35 3.16
CA MET A 519 4.12 17.50 4.02
C MET A 519 4.02 17.12 5.50
N LEU A 520 3.68 15.86 5.81
CA LEU A 520 3.74 15.33 7.18
C LEU A 520 5.13 15.45 7.80
N MET A 521 6.17 15.52 6.97
CA MET A 521 7.56 15.55 7.40
C MET A 521 8.21 16.91 7.15
N LEU A 522 7.70 17.71 6.22
CA LEU A 522 8.21 19.07 5.96
C LEU A 522 7.57 20.15 6.84
N SER A 523 6.37 19.90 7.38
CA SER A 523 5.69 20.86 8.25
C SER A 523 6.51 21.19 9.51
N ASN A 524 6.58 22.48 9.83
CA ASN A 524 7.35 23.02 10.96
C ASN A 524 6.68 24.30 11.50
N PRO A 525 5.49 24.20 12.12
CA PRO A 525 4.78 25.39 12.59
C PRO A 525 5.57 26.10 13.69
N GLY A 526 5.76 27.41 13.53
CA GLY A 526 6.39 28.27 14.55
C GLY A 526 7.90 28.07 14.75
N ARG A 527 8.59 27.35 13.84
CA ARG A 527 10.05 27.18 13.84
C ARG A 527 10.74 28.24 12.98
N SER A 528 11.97 28.57 13.31
CA SER A 528 12.81 29.49 12.52
C SER A 528 13.31 28.82 11.23
N GLY A 529 13.59 29.59 10.16
CA GLY A 529 14.11 29.04 8.90
C GLY A 529 15.35 28.14 9.06
N VAL A 530 16.22 28.44 10.01
CA VAL A 530 17.41 27.62 10.33
C VAL A 530 17.03 26.25 10.89
N GLU A 531 16.07 26.18 11.82
CA GLU A 531 15.57 24.91 12.36
C GLU A 531 14.83 24.11 11.27
N ILE A 532 14.05 24.78 10.42
CA ILE A 532 13.34 24.14 9.30
C ILE A 532 14.35 23.50 8.35
N GLN A 533 15.36 24.26 7.91
CA GLN A 533 16.43 23.76 7.04
C GLN A 533 17.15 22.57 7.69
N SER A 534 17.56 22.70 8.96
CA SER A 534 18.24 21.62 9.69
C SER A 534 17.40 20.32 9.71
N SER A 535 16.12 20.43 10.06
CA SER A 535 15.21 19.27 10.10
C SER A 535 14.98 18.63 8.74
N THR A 536 14.93 19.43 7.67
CA THR A 536 14.75 18.95 6.30
C THR A 536 16.02 18.25 5.80
N THR A 537 17.19 18.83 6.09
CA THR A 537 18.49 18.24 5.78
C THR A 537 18.68 16.89 6.47
N GLU A 538 18.32 16.76 7.75
CA GLU A 538 18.40 15.50 8.49
C GLU A 538 17.49 14.42 7.88
N LEU A 539 16.24 14.77 7.57
CA LEU A 539 15.29 13.87 6.91
C LEU A 539 15.82 13.36 5.55
N ILE A 540 16.27 14.27 4.69
CA ILE A 540 16.75 13.94 3.35
C ILE A 540 18.03 13.11 3.42
N ASN A 541 18.97 13.45 4.30
CA ASN A 541 20.18 12.65 4.51
C ASN A 541 19.86 11.26 5.06
N GLY A 542 18.86 11.14 5.95
CA GLY A 542 18.35 9.86 6.42
C GLY A 542 17.85 8.97 5.28
N LEU A 543 17.07 9.53 4.34
CA LEU A 543 16.59 8.80 3.15
C LEU A 543 17.71 8.47 2.16
N VAL A 544 18.63 9.40 1.89
CA VAL A 544 19.81 9.16 1.03
C VAL A 544 20.66 8.00 1.57
N SER A 545 20.73 7.88 2.90
CA SER A 545 21.43 6.76 3.53
C SER A 545 20.79 5.40 3.18
N LEU A 546 19.51 5.34 2.82
CA LEU A 546 18.83 4.08 2.47
C LEU A 546 19.04 3.65 1.01
N VAL A 547 19.38 4.59 0.12
CA VAL A 547 19.54 4.32 -1.33
C VAL A 547 20.68 3.32 -1.60
N HIS A 548 21.81 3.46 -0.90
CA HIS A 548 23.05 2.74 -1.23
C HIS A 548 23.20 1.35 -0.57
N HIS A 549 22.33 0.98 0.36
CA HIS A 549 22.51 -0.25 1.13
C HIS A 549 22.07 -1.50 0.35
N THR A 550 23.04 -2.36 0.03
CA THR A 550 22.86 -3.62 -0.73
C THR A 550 21.91 -4.64 -0.10
N GLY A 551 21.51 -4.47 1.17
CA GLY A 551 20.56 -5.32 1.88
C GLY A 551 19.18 -4.70 2.13
N MET A 552 18.86 -3.54 1.53
CA MET A 552 17.62 -2.79 1.80
C MET A 552 16.51 -3.00 0.77
N GLY A 553 16.71 -3.77 -0.31
CA GLY A 553 15.64 -4.24 -1.22
C GLY A 553 14.57 -3.18 -1.53
N GLU A 554 13.31 -3.47 -1.18
CA GLU A 554 12.16 -2.57 -1.36
C GLU A 554 12.30 -1.20 -0.66
N ILE A 555 13.00 -1.13 0.48
CA ILE A 555 13.20 0.12 1.23
C ILE A 555 14.06 1.09 0.41
N SER A 556 15.08 0.61 -0.30
CA SER A 556 15.93 1.44 -1.16
C SER A 556 15.12 2.06 -2.30
N GLN A 557 14.26 1.26 -2.96
CA GLN A 557 13.38 1.74 -4.03
C GLN A 557 12.39 2.77 -3.51
N GLU A 558 11.67 2.48 -2.43
CA GLU A 558 10.71 3.44 -1.86
C GLU A 558 11.41 4.71 -1.36
N ALA A 559 12.66 4.63 -0.87
CA ALA A 559 13.42 5.81 -0.44
C ALA A 559 13.79 6.71 -1.62
N MET A 560 14.13 6.12 -2.77
CA MET A 560 14.33 6.86 -4.01
C MET A 560 13.05 7.59 -4.44
N ASP A 561 11.90 6.92 -4.38
CA ASP A 561 10.60 7.52 -4.74
C ASP A 561 10.18 8.62 -3.74
N ALA A 562 10.40 8.40 -2.44
CA ALA A 562 10.18 9.42 -1.40
C ALA A 562 11.07 10.65 -1.59
N LEU A 563 12.35 10.46 -1.96
CA LEU A 563 13.26 11.55 -2.29
C LEU A 563 12.77 12.33 -3.51
N LEU A 564 12.32 11.67 -4.57
CA LEU A 564 11.74 12.35 -5.73
C LEU A 564 10.50 13.15 -5.35
N ALA A 565 9.62 12.61 -4.50
CA ALA A 565 8.44 13.31 -4.00
C ALA A 565 8.82 14.58 -3.20
N LEU A 566 9.88 14.52 -2.39
CA LEU A 566 10.43 15.67 -1.65
C LEU A 566 11.08 16.72 -2.56
N HIS A 567 11.64 16.32 -3.71
CA HIS A 567 12.31 17.19 -4.67
C HIS A 567 11.35 17.84 -5.69
N ARG A 568 10.05 17.54 -5.64
CA ARG A 568 9.08 18.22 -6.52
C ARG A 568 9.10 19.73 -6.27
N PRO A 569 9.00 20.57 -7.31
CA PRO A 569 9.17 22.01 -7.16
C PRO A 569 8.26 22.67 -6.10
N ASP A 570 7.03 22.20 -5.95
CA ASP A 570 6.07 22.69 -4.94
C ASP A 570 6.50 22.35 -3.50
N ARG A 571 7.24 21.25 -3.30
CA ARG A 571 7.72 20.81 -1.98
C ARG A 571 9.04 21.43 -1.56
N VAL A 572 9.91 21.74 -2.52
CA VAL A 572 11.20 22.42 -2.28
C VAL A 572 11.01 23.75 -1.54
N HIS A 573 9.95 24.50 -1.84
CA HIS A 573 9.62 25.76 -1.13
C HIS A 573 9.43 25.55 0.38
N MET A 574 9.00 24.36 0.79
CA MET A 574 8.76 24.02 2.20
C MET A 574 10.02 23.58 2.93
N TRP A 575 11.14 23.37 2.23
CA TRP A 575 12.42 23.03 2.86
C TRP A 575 12.97 24.16 3.73
N ASN A 576 12.71 25.40 3.30
CA ASN A 576 12.93 26.61 4.07
C ASN A 576 12.15 27.78 3.41
N PRO A 577 10.97 28.15 3.93
CA PRO A 577 10.18 29.24 3.36
C PRO A 577 10.87 30.61 3.39
N GLU A 578 11.84 30.82 4.28
CA GLU A 578 12.57 32.09 4.40
C GLU A 578 13.67 32.24 3.34
N ALA A 579 14.30 31.13 2.92
CA ALA A 579 15.40 31.13 1.95
C ALA A 579 15.39 29.89 1.03
N PRO A 580 14.32 29.69 0.22
CA PRO A 580 14.11 28.45 -0.52
C PRO A 580 15.21 28.13 -1.54
N LEU A 581 15.76 29.14 -2.23
CA LEU A 581 16.83 28.95 -3.22
C LEU A 581 18.16 28.55 -2.56
N ASN A 582 18.55 29.22 -1.47
CA ASN A 582 19.79 28.89 -0.75
C ASN A 582 19.74 27.45 -0.21
N THR A 583 18.61 27.09 0.41
CA THR A 583 18.40 25.75 0.96
C THR A 583 18.29 24.69 -0.14
N PHE A 584 17.67 25.01 -1.28
CA PHE A 584 17.64 24.14 -2.45
C PHE A 584 19.05 23.82 -2.95
N TRP A 585 19.89 24.83 -3.16
CA TRP A 585 21.26 24.64 -3.65
C TRP A 585 22.08 23.79 -2.69
N ASP A 586 21.94 24.01 -1.39
CA ASP A 586 22.62 23.24 -0.36
C ASP A 586 22.17 21.77 -0.35
N ILE A 587 20.90 21.51 -0.04
CA ILE A 587 20.35 20.17 0.16
C ILE A 587 20.42 19.34 -1.14
N SER A 588 19.97 19.90 -2.27
CA SER A 588 19.95 19.15 -3.53
C SER A 588 21.37 18.80 -3.99
N SER A 589 22.35 19.69 -3.80
CA SER A 589 23.75 19.38 -4.15
C SER A 589 24.37 18.35 -3.20
N GLN A 590 24.02 18.35 -1.91
CA GLN A 590 24.46 17.31 -0.96
C GLN A 590 23.95 15.92 -1.39
N VAL A 591 22.68 15.81 -1.82
CA VAL A 591 22.10 14.55 -2.33
C VAL A 591 22.90 14.04 -3.54
N LEU A 592 23.10 14.90 -4.54
CA LEU A 592 23.85 14.57 -5.76
C LEU A 592 25.30 14.17 -5.45
N TYR A 593 25.97 14.91 -4.57
CA TYR A 593 27.33 14.61 -4.13
C TYR A 593 27.43 13.24 -3.45
N ASN A 594 26.59 12.98 -2.44
CA ASN A 594 26.64 11.77 -1.63
C ASN A 594 26.42 10.51 -2.49
N ILE A 595 25.42 10.52 -3.36
CA ILE A 595 25.13 9.37 -4.23
C ILE A 595 26.21 9.20 -5.29
N SER A 596 26.66 10.29 -5.93
CA SER A 596 27.72 10.22 -6.94
C SER A 596 29.03 9.67 -6.35
N GLN A 597 29.38 10.08 -5.13
CA GLN A 597 30.54 9.55 -4.43
C GLN A 597 30.42 8.03 -4.20
N LYS A 598 29.25 7.54 -3.81
CA LYS A 598 29.00 6.10 -3.60
C LYS A 598 29.03 5.30 -4.90
N LEU A 599 28.52 5.87 -6.00
CA LEU A 599 28.62 5.27 -7.35
C LEU A 599 30.08 5.13 -7.80
N ILE A 600 30.90 6.18 -7.64
CA ILE A 600 32.34 6.15 -7.98
C ILE A 600 33.06 5.07 -7.17
N GLN A 601 32.75 4.96 -5.88
CA GLN A 601 33.33 3.95 -4.99
C GLN A 601 32.77 2.53 -5.20
N ARG A 602 31.86 2.35 -6.17
CA ARG A 602 31.18 1.07 -6.46
C ARG A 602 30.48 0.46 -5.24
N GLN A 603 29.96 1.31 -4.35
CA GLN A 603 29.28 0.90 -3.11
C GLN A 603 27.77 0.67 -3.29
N ILE A 604 27.26 0.79 -4.51
CA ILE A 604 25.83 0.64 -4.84
C ILE A 604 25.66 -0.60 -5.71
N GLY A 605 24.95 -1.62 -5.19
CA GLY A 605 24.70 -2.86 -5.92
C GLY A 605 23.70 -2.69 -7.07
N ASN A 606 22.65 -1.91 -6.85
CA ASN A 606 21.59 -1.56 -7.82
C ASN A 606 21.92 -0.28 -8.60
N TYR A 607 23.15 -0.17 -9.11
CA TYR A 607 23.66 1.07 -9.73
C TYR A 607 22.84 1.52 -10.95
N ARG A 608 22.20 0.58 -11.67
CA ARG A 608 21.34 0.91 -12.83
C ARG A 608 20.11 1.69 -12.42
N GLU A 609 19.42 1.21 -11.40
CA GLU A 609 18.23 1.84 -10.84
C GLU A 609 18.58 3.20 -10.25
N VAL A 610 19.68 3.28 -9.49
CA VAL A 610 20.15 4.53 -8.89
C VAL A 610 20.58 5.55 -9.96
N LEU A 611 21.18 5.12 -11.07
CA LEU A 611 21.54 6.03 -12.17
C LEU A 611 20.29 6.61 -12.85
N ARG A 612 19.26 5.78 -13.09
CA ARG A 612 17.95 6.26 -13.59
C ARG A 612 17.30 7.23 -12.62
N TRP A 613 17.29 6.92 -11.33
CA TRP A 613 16.80 7.81 -10.29
C TRP A 613 17.58 9.13 -10.25
N LEU A 614 18.91 9.10 -10.41
CA LEU A 614 19.75 10.30 -10.41
C LEU A 614 19.39 11.24 -11.56
N ARG A 615 19.09 10.69 -12.75
CA ARG A 615 18.53 11.45 -13.89
C ARG A 615 17.21 12.12 -13.52
N ASP A 616 16.32 11.40 -12.84
CA ASP A 616 15.01 11.92 -12.45
C ASP A 616 15.14 13.03 -11.38
N VAL A 617 16.10 12.92 -10.45
CA VAL A 617 16.45 14.00 -9.50
C VAL A 617 16.94 15.25 -10.25
N LEU A 618 17.84 15.09 -11.24
CA LEU A 618 18.29 16.19 -12.08
C LEU A 618 17.14 16.84 -12.87
N THR A 619 16.16 16.05 -13.30
CA THR A 619 14.93 16.56 -13.94
C THR A 619 14.13 17.44 -12.97
N CYS A 620 13.83 16.96 -11.76
CA CYS A 620 13.13 17.76 -10.74
C CYS A 620 13.88 19.06 -10.40
N ARG A 621 15.22 18.99 -10.36
CA ARG A 621 16.10 20.13 -10.10
C ARG A 621 15.96 21.19 -11.20
N ASN A 622 16.00 20.79 -12.47
CA ASN A 622 15.80 21.69 -13.60
C ASN A 622 14.39 22.26 -13.65
N GLU A 623 13.36 21.48 -13.32
CA GLU A 623 11.99 21.97 -13.22
C GLU A 623 11.83 23.06 -12.15
N PHE A 624 12.47 22.89 -10.98
CA PHE A 624 12.46 23.91 -9.94
C PHE A 624 13.19 25.17 -10.37
N LEU A 625 14.39 25.03 -10.96
CA LEU A 625 15.18 26.17 -11.44
C LEU A 625 14.48 26.92 -12.58
N ALA A 626 13.84 26.21 -13.50
CA ALA A 626 13.11 26.82 -14.61
C ALA A 626 11.96 27.72 -14.11
N LYS A 627 11.27 27.32 -13.03
CA LYS A 627 10.24 28.15 -12.38
C LYS A 627 10.82 29.39 -11.67
N HIS A 628 12.11 29.37 -11.33
CA HIS A 628 12.82 30.44 -10.62
C HIS A 628 13.99 31.01 -11.41
N LYS A 629 13.90 30.98 -12.75
CA LYS A 629 15.03 31.30 -13.65
C LYS A 629 15.72 32.63 -13.32
N ASP A 630 14.95 33.67 -12.96
CA ASP A 630 15.47 35.02 -12.69
C ASP A 630 16.34 35.07 -11.42
N TYR A 631 16.18 34.08 -10.53
CA TYR A 631 16.92 33.96 -9.26
C TYR A 631 17.72 32.67 -9.17
N ALA A 632 17.87 31.93 -10.27
CA ALA A 632 18.46 30.60 -10.28
C ALA A 632 19.87 30.57 -9.67
N ASN A 633 20.64 31.65 -9.78
CA ASN A 633 22.01 31.73 -9.27
C ASN A 633 22.11 32.11 -7.77
N VAL A 634 21.02 32.52 -7.11
CA VAL A 634 21.02 32.90 -5.70
C VAL A 634 21.35 31.68 -4.83
N GLY A 635 22.45 31.74 -4.08
CA GLY A 635 22.91 30.65 -3.21
C GLY A 635 23.74 29.56 -3.90
N SER A 636 23.94 29.64 -5.21
CA SER A 636 24.65 28.60 -6.00
C SER A 636 26.17 28.53 -5.81
N GLN A 637 26.76 29.53 -5.16
CA GLN A 637 28.22 29.70 -5.02
C GLN A 637 28.83 28.91 -3.85
N ILE A 638 28.03 28.08 -3.18
CA ILE A 638 28.51 27.25 -2.08
C ILE A 638 29.40 26.10 -2.59
N PRO A 639 30.47 25.70 -1.86
CA PRO A 639 31.44 24.72 -2.35
C PRO A 639 30.84 23.37 -2.76
N ILE A 640 29.78 22.93 -2.07
CA ILE A 640 29.13 21.64 -2.32
C ILE A 640 28.50 21.58 -3.72
N CYS A 641 28.03 22.69 -4.29
CA CYS A 641 27.49 22.73 -5.65
C CYS A 641 28.55 22.34 -6.68
N LYS A 642 29.73 22.95 -6.58
CA LYS A 642 30.86 22.63 -7.45
C LYS A 642 31.37 21.20 -7.25
N GLN A 643 31.42 20.73 -6.01
CA GLN A 643 31.84 19.37 -5.70
C GLN A 643 30.86 18.33 -6.26
N ALA A 644 29.55 18.55 -6.10
CA ALA A 644 28.51 17.70 -6.64
C ALA A 644 28.62 17.60 -8.16
N HIS A 645 28.78 18.74 -8.84
CA HIS A 645 28.93 18.79 -10.29
C HIS A 645 30.13 17.97 -10.79
N ILE A 646 31.31 18.15 -10.18
CA ILE A 646 32.51 17.38 -10.53
C ILE A 646 32.28 15.87 -10.34
N LYS A 647 31.59 15.47 -9.26
CA LYS A 647 31.29 14.05 -9.01
C LYS A 647 30.31 13.48 -10.02
N LEU A 648 29.30 14.25 -10.44
CA LEU A 648 28.35 13.85 -11.49
C LEU A 648 29.07 13.62 -12.82
N GLU A 649 29.95 14.55 -13.23
CA GLU A 649 30.75 14.38 -14.44
C GLU A 649 31.55 13.07 -14.40
N VAL A 650 32.25 12.80 -13.29
CA VAL A 650 33.03 11.56 -13.13
C VAL A 650 32.13 10.32 -13.25
N VAL A 651 30.96 10.32 -12.61
CA VAL A 651 30.00 9.20 -12.70
C VAL A 651 29.54 9.00 -14.14
N PHE A 652 29.08 10.05 -14.81
CA PHE A 652 28.51 9.92 -16.16
C PHE A 652 29.58 9.52 -17.17
N PHE A 653 30.78 10.08 -17.06
CA PHE A 653 31.90 9.60 -17.86
C PHE A 653 32.21 8.14 -17.60
N MET A 654 32.27 7.67 -16.34
CA MET A 654 32.46 6.25 -16.03
C MET A 654 31.35 5.37 -16.65
N CYS A 655 30.11 5.83 -16.65
CA CYS A 655 28.97 5.12 -17.23
C CYS A 655 29.03 5.01 -18.76
N LEU A 656 29.68 5.94 -19.47
CA LEU A 656 29.90 5.82 -20.92
C LEU A 656 30.80 4.63 -21.30
N TRP A 657 31.64 4.14 -20.38
CA TRP A 657 32.48 2.94 -20.57
C TRP A 657 31.74 1.64 -20.22
N SER A 658 30.45 1.71 -19.89
CA SER A 658 29.64 0.52 -19.58
C SER A 658 29.39 -0.31 -20.83
N ILE A 659 29.44 -1.64 -20.68
CA ILE A 659 28.97 -2.58 -21.72
C ILE A 659 27.44 -2.62 -21.80
N ASP A 660 26.75 -2.08 -20.79
CA ASP A 660 25.30 -1.98 -20.74
C ASP A 660 24.83 -0.72 -21.46
N THR A 661 24.13 -0.91 -22.57
CA THR A 661 23.61 0.15 -23.45
C THR A 661 22.62 1.06 -22.75
N ASP A 662 21.81 0.53 -21.83
CA ASP A 662 20.83 1.32 -21.10
C ASP A 662 21.53 2.29 -20.14
N VAL A 663 22.62 1.85 -19.52
CA VAL A 663 23.46 2.68 -18.63
C VAL A 663 24.10 3.82 -19.42
N VAL A 664 24.59 3.55 -20.64
CA VAL A 664 25.16 4.57 -21.53
C VAL A 664 24.10 5.60 -21.92
N LEU A 665 22.91 5.16 -22.33
CA LEU A 665 21.82 6.05 -22.74
C LEU A 665 21.33 6.94 -21.59
N VAL A 666 21.21 6.38 -20.37
CA VAL A 666 20.85 7.18 -19.19
C VAL A 666 21.93 8.21 -18.87
N ALA A 667 23.22 7.86 -18.97
CA ALA A 667 24.31 8.80 -18.75
C ALA A 667 24.31 9.95 -19.78
N MET A 668 24.05 9.66 -21.07
CA MET A 668 23.89 10.68 -22.11
C MET A 668 22.72 11.63 -21.80
N SER A 669 21.59 11.07 -21.33
CA SER A 669 20.45 11.88 -20.88
C SER A 669 20.81 12.76 -19.69
N CYS A 670 21.64 12.29 -18.76
CA CYS A 670 22.11 13.13 -17.65
C CYS A 670 23.02 14.28 -18.11
N PHE A 671 23.89 14.08 -19.10
CA PHE A 671 24.67 15.18 -19.70
C PHE A 671 23.76 16.25 -20.30
N ALA A 672 22.67 15.84 -20.98
CA ALA A 672 21.67 16.77 -21.49
C ALA A 672 21.04 17.62 -20.36
N LEU A 673 20.76 17.00 -19.21
CA LEU A 673 20.21 17.71 -18.05
C LEU A 673 21.20 18.68 -17.41
N LEU A 674 22.51 18.39 -17.41
CA LEU A 674 23.54 19.34 -16.97
C LEU A 674 23.61 20.56 -17.91
N CYS A 675 23.54 20.35 -19.23
CA CYS A 675 23.45 21.45 -20.20
C CYS A 675 22.19 22.28 -19.97
N GLN A 676 21.04 21.64 -19.76
CA GLN A 676 19.79 22.34 -19.48
C GLN A 676 19.87 23.17 -18.18
N GLU A 677 20.51 22.66 -17.12
CA GLU A 677 20.73 23.45 -15.89
C GLU A 677 21.54 24.71 -16.20
N ALA A 678 22.61 24.58 -17.00
CA ALA A 678 23.43 25.70 -17.41
C ALA A 678 22.63 26.73 -18.23
N ASP A 679 21.82 26.28 -19.19
CA ASP A 679 20.97 27.14 -20.02
C ASP A 679 19.97 27.93 -19.17
N ILE A 680 19.33 27.29 -18.19
CA ILE A 680 18.38 27.95 -17.26
C ILE A 680 19.08 29.07 -16.47
N ARG A 681 20.34 28.86 -16.08
CA ARG A 681 21.10 29.77 -15.21
C ARG A 681 21.79 30.91 -15.94
N CYS A 682 22.15 30.69 -17.19
CA CYS A 682 22.98 31.59 -18.00
C CYS A 682 22.17 32.28 -19.12
N GLY A 683 20.99 31.77 -19.47
CA GLY A 683 20.22 32.29 -20.59
C GLY A 683 20.99 32.17 -21.90
N SER A 684 20.97 33.21 -22.73
CA SER A 684 21.68 33.24 -24.02
C SER A 684 23.15 33.70 -23.93
N ASP A 685 23.70 33.88 -22.73
CA ASP A 685 25.09 34.36 -22.55
C ASP A 685 26.09 33.18 -22.58
N GLU A 686 26.65 32.92 -23.76
CA GLU A 686 27.63 31.86 -24.02
C GLU A 686 28.87 31.92 -23.11
N ILE A 687 29.32 33.12 -22.72
CA ILE A 687 30.51 33.29 -21.87
C ILE A 687 30.18 32.80 -20.45
N SER A 688 29.02 33.18 -19.94
CA SER A 688 28.58 32.73 -18.62
C SER A 688 28.35 31.21 -18.58
N THR A 689 27.82 30.62 -19.66
CA THR A 689 27.64 29.17 -19.80
C THR A 689 28.98 28.43 -19.79
N GLN A 690 29.99 28.92 -20.51
CA GLN A 690 31.33 28.32 -20.51
C GLN A 690 32.05 28.46 -19.17
N CYS A 691 31.84 29.57 -18.44
CA CYS A 691 32.39 29.72 -17.09
C CYS A 691 31.72 28.77 -16.08
N LEU A 692 30.42 28.55 -16.22
CA LEU A 692 29.66 27.67 -15.33
C LEU A 692 29.90 26.18 -15.64
N LEU A 693 29.92 25.84 -16.93
CA LEU A 693 30.04 24.48 -17.45
C LEU A 693 31.11 24.42 -18.57
N PRO A 694 32.41 24.32 -18.21
CA PRO A 694 33.50 24.39 -19.20
C PRO A 694 33.43 23.33 -20.31
N ASN A 695 32.83 22.17 -20.01
CA ASN A 695 32.67 21.05 -20.95
C ASN A 695 31.32 21.09 -21.71
N TYR A 696 30.62 22.23 -21.73
CA TYR A 696 29.26 22.35 -22.29
C TYR A 696 29.12 21.80 -23.72
N ALA A 697 30.02 22.19 -24.63
CA ALA A 697 29.97 21.76 -26.03
C ALA A 697 30.11 20.23 -26.18
N VAL A 698 31.01 19.63 -25.40
CA VAL A 698 31.20 18.17 -25.36
C VAL A 698 29.95 17.47 -24.83
N PHE A 699 29.35 18.01 -23.76
CA PHE A 699 28.15 17.41 -23.16
C PHE A 699 26.95 17.48 -24.10
N GLN A 700 26.80 18.58 -24.86
CA GLN A 700 25.77 18.68 -25.90
C GLN A 700 25.97 17.66 -27.03
N GLU A 701 27.19 17.44 -27.49
CA GLU A 701 27.48 16.45 -28.54
C GLU A 701 27.17 15.02 -28.09
N ILE A 702 27.60 14.67 -26.87
CA ILE A 702 27.30 13.37 -26.24
C ILE A 702 25.77 13.20 -26.10
N ALA A 703 25.08 14.23 -25.62
CA ALA A 703 23.62 14.22 -25.48
C ALA A 703 22.92 14.06 -26.83
N HIS A 704 23.34 14.77 -27.87
CA HIS A 704 22.74 14.72 -29.20
C HIS A 704 22.89 13.33 -29.84
N THR A 705 24.02 12.68 -29.61
CA THR A 705 24.30 11.32 -30.10
C THR A 705 23.27 10.28 -29.61
N SER A 706 22.71 10.46 -28.42
CA SER A 706 21.67 9.57 -27.88
C SER A 706 20.40 9.53 -28.74
N THR A 707 20.03 10.65 -29.37
CA THR A 707 18.82 10.78 -30.20
C THR A 707 19.00 10.15 -31.59
N VAL A 708 20.23 10.12 -32.09
CA VAL A 708 20.59 9.49 -33.37
C VAL A 708 20.70 7.96 -33.23
N LEU A 709 21.17 7.46 -32.09
CA LEU A 709 21.28 6.02 -31.82
C LEU A 709 19.93 5.30 -31.68
N THR A 710 18.85 6.01 -31.33
CA THR A 710 17.51 5.42 -31.20
C THR A 710 16.85 5.11 -32.55
N THR A 711 17.39 5.63 -33.66
CA THR A 711 16.77 5.56 -35.00
C THR A 711 17.52 4.67 -36.01
N GLY A 712 18.65 4.03 -35.66
CA GLY A 712 19.45 3.23 -36.61
C GLY A 712 20.04 1.94 -36.04
N LEU A 713 19.40 0.80 -36.33
CA LEU A 713 19.78 -0.56 -35.85
C LEU A 713 21.09 -1.15 -36.43
N ILE A 714 21.87 -0.41 -37.24
CA ILE A 714 23.07 -0.95 -37.93
C ILE A 714 24.36 -0.17 -37.58
N ALA A 715 24.29 0.97 -36.90
CA ALA A 715 25.47 1.78 -36.52
C ALA A 715 26.08 1.40 -35.15
N PHE A 716 25.49 0.44 -34.44
CA PHE A 716 25.78 0.11 -33.04
C PHE A 716 27.23 -0.35 -32.77
N PHE A 717 27.92 -0.90 -33.76
CA PHE A 717 29.27 -1.47 -33.59
C PHE A 717 30.42 -0.62 -34.15
N LYS A 718 30.15 0.52 -34.81
CA LYS A 718 31.21 1.34 -35.44
C LYS A 718 31.37 2.76 -34.87
N GLN A 719 30.35 3.31 -34.22
CA GLN A 719 30.39 4.65 -33.63
C GLN A 719 30.85 4.75 -32.17
N PRO A 720 30.82 3.70 -31.32
CA PRO A 720 31.45 3.76 -30.00
C PRO A 720 32.91 4.18 -30.15
N VAL A 721 33.70 3.52 -30.98
CA VAL A 721 35.14 3.80 -31.16
C VAL A 721 35.47 5.29 -31.39
N ARG A 722 34.62 6.04 -32.10
CA ARG A 722 34.86 7.47 -32.39
C ARG A 722 34.54 8.40 -31.20
N ILE A 723 33.43 8.14 -30.49
CA ILE A 723 33.11 8.79 -29.21
C ILE A 723 34.18 8.42 -28.15
N TRP A 724 34.74 7.21 -28.26
CA TRP A 724 35.77 6.70 -27.36
C TRP A 724 37.14 7.32 -27.66
N GLU A 725 37.45 7.63 -28.92
CA GLU A 725 38.63 8.42 -29.32
C GLU A 725 38.51 9.88 -28.87
N GLU A 726 37.35 10.52 -29.03
CA GLU A 726 37.12 11.90 -28.57
C GLU A 726 37.11 12.00 -27.03
N ALA A 727 36.48 11.05 -26.32
CA ALA A 727 36.53 10.97 -24.86
C ALA A 727 37.94 10.63 -24.32
N ALA A 728 38.73 9.84 -25.05
CA ALA A 728 40.13 9.58 -24.73
C ALA A 728 41.01 10.83 -24.93
N ILE A 729 40.73 11.64 -25.96
CA ILE A 729 41.38 12.94 -26.19
C ILE A 729 41.05 13.92 -25.06
N ILE A 730 39.79 13.95 -24.58
CA ILE A 730 39.37 14.78 -23.44
C ILE A 730 40.09 14.38 -22.14
N LYS A 731 40.36 13.08 -21.94
CA LYS A 731 41.12 12.56 -20.78
C LYS A 731 42.57 13.06 -20.72
N ILE A 732 43.16 13.49 -21.83
CA ILE A 732 44.56 13.93 -21.89
C ILE A 732 44.71 15.39 -21.42
N TYR A 733 43.66 16.22 -21.51
CA TYR A 733 43.81 17.67 -21.34
C TYR A 733 43.08 18.31 -20.14
N THR A 734 42.15 17.64 -19.44
CA THR A 734 41.28 18.35 -18.46
C THR A 734 41.06 17.71 -17.08
N VAL A 735 41.67 16.56 -16.73
CA VAL A 735 41.48 15.92 -15.39
C VAL A 735 42.76 15.97 -14.52
N PRO A 736 42.71 16.40 -13.25
CA PRO A 736 43.86 16.37 -12.34
C PRO A 736 44.38 14.94 -12.06
N PRO A 737 45.63 14.78 -11.57
CA PRO A 737 46.40 13.51 -11.61
C PRO A 737 45.85 12.32 -10.81
N LEU A 738 44.73 12.47 -10.09
CA LEU A 738 44.15 11.43 -9.22
C LEU A 738 43.43 10.30 -9.98
N CYS A 739 43.21 10.43 -11.29
CA CYS A 739 42.55 9.41 -12.12
C CYS A 739 43.51 8.48 -12.88
N ARG A 740 44.81 8.46 -12.56
CA ARG A 740 45.78 7.59 -13.26
C ARG A 740 45.98 6.21 -12.62
N SER A 741 45.33 5.89 -11.51
CA SER A 741 45.43 4.58 -10.85
C SER A 741 44.07 4.07 -10.36
N ALA A 742 43.24 3.60 -11.30
CA ALA A 742 42.12 2.71 -11.04
C ALA A 742 41.83 1.88 -12.30
#